data_AF-A0A0F4IGY2-F1
#
_entry.id   AF-A0A0F4IGY2-F1
#
_cell.length_a   1.000
_cell.length_b   1.000
_cell.length_c   1.000
_cell.angle_alpha   90.00
_cell.angle_beta   90.00
_cell.angle_gamma   90.00
#
_symmetry.space_group_name_H-M   'P 1'
#
loop_
_entity.id
_entity.type
_entity.pdbx_description
1 polymer ?
#
loop_
_entity_poly.entity_id
_entity_poly.type
_entity_poly.pdbx_seq_one_letter_code
_entity_poly.pdbx_strand_id
1 'polypeptide(L)'
;ATLAAEGARTFLEVGPGGVLTALAQETLDGDAVALPLLRTDRAEEQAVTTALARLHVHGTPVDWEAVFAGRGARRVDLPTYPFQRSRYWLAAAPAPGDVSAAGLADADHPLLGAALPLADGEGLVLTGRLSLATHPWLADHVVLGAVLVPGTAFVDLALHAAHTEGVGCGRLDELTLGAPLVVPEDGAVQVQVRVAAPDADGRRTLEIHSRPQGAPADEPWTGHAVGTLSAAAAPADADALAAWPPPRAVPLADGSPDALYERMAALGLDYGPLFRGVRAAWSRDGELFAELELPDGTDVSGFGLHPALLDAALHAVALDEGLLGTETGTGTGRARVPFSWTGVELSAAPSGRPAALRVRLAAAGPDAVSLLAADTAGRTVARVDSLVLRPVSAEQLAAAAAAGRFRDALFRVEWTEVPPAPPVTGAAADEVVLLEAELPDRPAEASAAVRYAAARALALVQARLTAAEAGEGDPRRLVLVTRNAVRTGAGDAARLDPAHAAVWGLVRSVQSEHPGRFVLVDADADPEPGAAPDEARSAADLAGAEPQCAVRAGRVLVPRLARTPAATATTEAPLGLDPAGTVLVTGATGALGRLVSRHLVSAHGVRHLLLISRRGPEAEGASELAAGLGALGAEVTLAACDAADRTALAAVLDAIPAAHPLTGVVHAAGVLDDALAGSLTAERLDRVLGPKTDAAFHLHELTRDRDLAAFVLFSSLAGTLGTAGQANYAAADAAGPHGMVGGAAAGTLARMARSGVSPLSPDEGLALFDAATAAAAGAATAAGTAAAADGAEAVLLPVRLNLAALRRHAGTRPVPALLRGLVRTPARTAADPATATGALTEQLAGASDEKRRRILLGLVRAQVAAVLGHTSAEAVGAS
;
A
#
# COMPACT_ATOMS: atom_id res chain seq x y z
N ALA A 1 43.59 -21.62 45.51
CA ALA A 1 44.49 -20.56 44.99
C ALA A 1 45.03 -20.88 43.59
N THR A 2 45.99 -21.78 43.41
CA THR A 2 46.63 -22.02 42.08
C THR A 2 45.65 -22.38 40.96
N LEU A 3 44.74 -23.34 41.17
CA LEU A 3 43.74 -23.70 40.15
C LEU A 3 42.78 -22.53 39.81
N ALA A 4 42.49 -21.65 40.77
CA ALA A 4 41.69 -20.46 40.52
C ALA A 4 42.44 -19.42 39.68
N ALA A 5 43.76 -19.28 39.90
CA ALA A 5 44.63 -18.46 39.05
C ALA A 5 44.72 -19.00 37.61
N GLU A 6 44.62 -20.31 37.43
CA GLU A 6 44.52 -20.98 36.12
C GLU A 6 43.10 -20.93 35.51
N GLY A 7 42.17 -20.18 36.11
CA GLY A 7 40.83 -19.94 35.57
C GLY A 7 39.73 -20.89 36.04
N ALA A 8 40.02 -21.85 36.94
CA ALA A 8 38.96 -22.68 37.52
C ALA A 8 38.08 -21.87 38.48
N ARG A 9 36.77 -21.84 38.19
CA ARG A 9 35.77 -21.10 39.01
C ARG A 9 34.84 -21.99 39.81
N THR A 10 34.86 -23.31 39.58
CA THR A 10 33.98 -24.27 40.23
C THR A 10 34.78 -25.46 40.76
N PHE A 11 34.55 -25.82 42.02
CA PHE A 11 35.25 -26.89 42.73
C PHE A 11 34.21 -27.84 43.35
N LEU A 12 34.38 -29.14 43.10
CA LEU A 12 33.49 -30.19 43.61
C LEU A 12 34.29 -31.14 44.51
N GLU A 13 33.92 -31.24 45.79
CA GLU A 13 34.50 -32.22 46.72
C GLU A 13 33.79 -33.56 46.53
N VAL A 14 34.54 -34.54 45.99
CA VAL A 14 34.07 -35.93 45.84
C VAL A 14 34.46 -36.71 47.09
N GLY A 15 33.48 -37.06 47.91
CA GLY A 15 33.68 -37.82 49.14
C GLY A 15 32.54 -37.61 50.13
N PRO A 16 32.50 -38.36 51.25
CA PRO A 16 31.35 -38.42 52.17
C PRO A 16 31.15 -37.16 53.04
N GLY A 17 32.00 -36.14 52.90
CA GLY A 17 32.02 -34.94 53.74
C GLY A 17 32.07 -33.64 52.94
N GLY A 18 32.12 -32.52 53.67
CA GLY A 18 32.24 -31.17 53.12
C GLY A 18 33.41 -30.38 53.70
N VAL A 19 34.42 -31.07 54.23
CA VAL A 19 35.51 -30.45 54.99
C VAL A 19 36.44 -29.70 54.04
N LEU A 20 36.77 -30.29 52.89
CA LEU A 20 37.62 -29.64 51.90
C LEU A 20 36.91 -28.46 51.22
N THR A 21 35.58 -28.52 51.10
CA THR A 21 34.74 -27.44 50.61
C THR A 21 34.89 -26.20 51.49
N ALA A 22 34.78 -26.35 52.81
CA ALA A 22 34.92 -25.22 53.74
C ALA A 22 36.32 -24.59 53.67
N LEU A 23 37.36 -25.41 53.67
CA LEU A 23 38.75 -24.94 53.54
C LEU A 23 39.02 -24.29 52.17
N ALA A 24 38.42 -24.83 51.11
CA ALA A 24 38.49 -24.24 49.78
C ALA A 24 37.81 -22.86 49.76
N GLN A 25 36.64 -22.69 50.38
CA GLN A 25 35.96 -21.40 50.47
C GLN A 25 36.77 -20.34 51.22
N GLU A 26 37.54 -20.73 52.26
CA GLU A 26 38.45 -19.81 52.96
C GLU A 26 39.67 -19.40 52.11
N THR A 27 40.04 -20.23 51.13
CA THR A 27 41.24 -20.03 50.28
C THR A 27 40.91 -19.40 48.92
N LEU A 28 39.64 -19.39 48.52
CA LEU A 28 39.16 -18.92 47.22
C LEU A 28 38.47 -17.56 47.37
N ASP A 29 38.57 -16.72 46.35
CA ASP A 29 37.84 -15.45 46.31
C ASP A 29 36.32 -15.68 46.25
N GLY A 30 35.52 -14.68 46.65
CA GLY A 30 34.07 -14.79 46.80
C GLY A 30 33.27 -15.15 45.52
N ASP A 31 33.89 -15.06 44.34
CA ASP A 31 33.28 -15.41 43.06
C ASP A 31 33.42 -16.90 42.69
N ALA A 32 34.24 -17.67 43.42
CA ALA A 32 34.43 -19.09 43.15
C ALA A 32 33.40 -19.95 43.91
N VAL A 33 32.88 -20.98 43.23
CA VAL A 33 31.87 -21.88 43.78
C VAL A 33 32.53 -23.18 44.24
N ALA A 34 32.44 -23.50 45.53
CA ALA A 34 32.87 -24.79 46.08
C ALA A 34 31.67 -25.55 46.64
N LEU A 35 31.48 -26.80 46.22
CA LEU A 35 30.34 -27.64 46.58
C LEU A 35 30.78 -29.04 47.04
N PRO A 36 30.18 -29.59 48.10
CA PRO A 36 30.35 -30.99 48.45
C PRO A 36 29.36 -31.87 47.66
N LEU A 37 29.84 -33.01 47.16
CA LEU A 37 28.99 -33.98 46.46
C LEU A 37 28.13 -34.80 47.43
N LEU A 38 28.71 -35.26 48.55
CA LEU A 38 28.00 -35.99 49.60
C LEU A 38 28.15 -35.29 50.95
N ARG A 39 27.20 -35.53 51.84
CA ARG A 39 27.21 -35.03 53.22
C ARG A 39 26.68 -36.12 54.15
N THR A 40 27.32 -36.29 55.29
CA THR A 40 26.91 -37.27 56.32
C THR A 40 25.55 -36.98 56.96
N ASP A 41 25.01 -35.77 56.80
CA ASP A 41 23.78 -35.31 57.45
C ASP A 41 22.50 -35.48 56.61
N ARG A 42 22.59 -36.09 55.42
CA ARG A 42 21.45 -36.25 54.49
C ARG A 42 21.59 -37.49 53.62
N ALA A 43 20.50 -37.93 53.00
CA ALA A 43 20.51 -39.06 52.07
C ALA A 43 21.39 -38.78 50.84
N GLU A 44 22.11 -39.81 50.37
CA GLU A 44 23.05 -39.69 49.25
C GLU A 44 22.37 -39.19 47.96
N GLU A 45 21.19 -39.71 47.64
CA GLU A 45 20.39 -39.32 46.48
C GLU A 45 20.06 -37.82 46.47
N GLN A 46 19.68 -37.30 47.64
CA GLN A 46 19.37 -35.89 47.83
C GLN A 46 20.64 -35.04 47.75
N ALA A 47 21.76 -35.51 48.33
CA ALA A 47 23.04 -34.80 48.28
C ALA A 47 23.54 -34.65 46.83
N VAL A 48 23.56 -35.76 46.07
CA VAL A 48 24.01 -35.78 44.68
C VAL A 48 23.11 -34.92 43.79
N THR A 49 21.78 -35.06 43.90
CA THR A 49 20.85 -34.27 43.08
C THR A 49 20.96 -32.78 43.38
N THR A 50 21.15 -32.41 44.66
CA THR A 50 21.36 -31.01 45.07
C THR A 50 22.68 -30.47 44.53
N ALA A 51 23.76 -31.25 44.58
CA ALA A 51 25.06 -30.84 44.06
C ALA A 51 25.01 -30.59 42.54
N LEU A 52 24.39 -31.51 41.77
CA LEU A 52 24.19 -31.36 40.32
C LEU A 52 23.32 -30.14 39.98
N ALA A 53 22.24 -29.91 40.72
CA ALA A 53 21.40 -28.73 40.52
C ALA A 53 22.16 -27.43 40.79
N ARG A 54 22.99 -27.39 41.84
CA ARG A 54 23.82 -26.21 42.16
C ARG A 54 24.89 -25.97 41.09
N LEU A 55 25.56 -27.02 40.62
CA LEU A 55 26.50 -26.94 39.50
C LEU A 55 25.82 -26.32 38.26
N HIS A 56 24.63 -26.80 37.92
CA HIS A 56 23.86 -26.28 36.78
C HIS A 56 23.48 -24.80 36.94
N VAL A 57 22.99 -24.39 38.12
CA VAL A 57 22.64 -23.00 38.42
C VAL A 57 23.85 -22.06 38.36
N HIS A 58 25.04 -22.57 38.69
CA HIS A 58 26.30 -21.83 38.59
C HIS A 58 26.98 -21.95 37.22
N GLY A 59 26.27 -22.44 36.19
CA GLY A 59 26.73 -22.44 34.80
C GLY A 59 27.64 -23.61 34.42
N THR A 60 27.82 -24.60 35.29
CA THR A 60 28.49 -25.86 34.92
C THR A 60 27.54 -26.71 34.07
N PRO A 61 27.93 -27.12 32.85
CA PRO A 61 27.12 -28.02 32.04
C PRO A 61 26.99 -29.37 32.75
N VAL A 62 25.74 -29.82 32.95
CA VAL A 62 25.40 -31.13 33.50
C VAL A 62 24.75 -31.95 32.41
N ASP A 63 25.26 -33.15 32.18
CA ASP A 63 24.65 -34.12 31.28
C ASP A 63 23.42 -34.75 31.95
N TRP A 64 22.27 -34.11 31.78
CA TRP A 64 21.00 -34.59 32.32
C TRP A 64 20.54 -35.90 31.64
N GLU A 65 20.97 -36.17 30.41
CA GLU A 65 20.64 -37.41 29.71
C GLU A 65 21.31 -38.60 30.41
N ALA A 66 22.59 -38.48 30.76
CA ALA A 66 23.29 -39.47 31.57
C ALA A 66 22.68 -39.66 32.97
N VAL A 67 22.23 -38.57 33.61
CA VAL A 67 21.57 -38.63 34.93
C VAL A 67 20.26 -39.44 34.89
N PHE A 68 19.50 -39.31 33.80
CA PHE A 68 18.18 -39.96 33.66
C PHE A 68 18.21 -41.29 32.88
N ALA A 69 19.36 -41.68 32.34
CA ALA A 69 19.53 -42.93 31.60
C ALA A 69 19.04 -44.14 32.42
N GLY A 70 18.16 -44.96 31.82
CA GLY A 70 17.59 -46.16 32.46
C GLY A 70 16.54 -45.90 33.54
N ARG A 71 16.12 -44.64 33.79
CA ARG A 71 15.16 -44.27 34.85
C ARG A 71 13.73 -44.00 34.37
N GLY A 72 13.45 -44.16 33.07
CA GLY A 72 12.11 -43.95 32.51
C GLY A 72 11.62 -42.49 32.48
N ALA A 73 12.53 -41.51 32.57
CA ALA A 73 12.18 -40.10 32.50
C ALA A 73 11.63 -39.71 31.11
N ARG A 74 10.62 -38.82 31.07
CA ARG A 74 10.00 -38.31 29.84
C ARG A 74 9.96 -36.79 29.85
N ARG A 75 10.10 -36.17 28.67
CA ARG A 75 9.86 -34.72 28.51
C ARG A 75 8.35 -34.44 28.62
N VAL A 76 8.00 -33.34 29.30
CA VAL A 76 6.63 -32.88 29.45
C VAL A 76 6.56 -31.40 29.06
N ASP A 77 5.42 -30.95 28.56
CA ASP A 77 5.21 -29.54 28.27
C ASP A 77 5.15 -28.72 29.56
N LEU A 78 5.92 -27.63 29.61
CA LEU A 78 5.92 -26.67 30.70
C LEU A 78 5.30 -25.35 30.22
N PRO A 79 4.81 -24.50 31.14
CA PRO A 79 4.39 -23.13 30.79
C PRO A 79 5.49 -22.40 30.01
N THR A 80 5.09 -21.61 29.02
CA THR A 80 6.02 -20.79 28.23
C THR A 80 6.77 -19.78 29.11
N TYR A 81 7.97 -19.36 28.69
CA TYR A 81 8.77 -18.36 29.41
C TYR A 81 7.94 -17.11 29.74
N PRO A 82 7.87 -16.68 31.01
CA PRO A 82 7.07 -15.53 31.42
C PRO A 82 7.77 -14.23 31.02
N PHE A 83 7.67 -13.83 29.75
CA PHE A 83 8.22 -12.55 29.29
C PHE A 83 7.68 -11.39 30.12
N GLN A 84 8.58 -10.50 30.55
CA GLN A 84 8.21 -9.26 31.24
C GLN A 84 7.40 -8.38 30.29
N ARG A 85 6.10 -8.20 30.57
CA ARG A 85 5.16 -7.47 29.71
C ARG A 85 5.22 -5.95 29.93
N SER A 86 6.36 -5.34 29.62
CA SER A 86 6.50 -3.88 29.61
C SER A 86 6.15 -3.33 28.23
N ARG A 87 5.35 -2.25 28.19
CA ARG A 87 4.92 -1.61 26.96
C ARG A 87 6.04 -0.71 26.42
N TYR A 88 6.71 -1.13 25.36
CA TYR A 88 7.69 -0.33 24.64
C TYR A 88 7.10 0.09 23.28
N TRP A 89 6.66 1.34 23.18
CA TRP A 89 6.06 1.90 21.97
C TRP A 89 6.55 3.33 21.76
N LEU A 90 6.81 3.72 20.50
CA LEU A 90 7.13 5.10 20.16
C LEU A 90 5.84 5.93 20.15
N ALA A 91 5.45 6.46 21.31
CA ALA A 91 4.38 7.44 21.40
C ALA A 91 4.95 8.85 21.16
N ALA A 92 5.26 9.17 19.89
CA ALA A 92 5.48 10.55 19.50
C ALA A 92 4.13 11.14 19.09
N ALA A 93 3.42 11.78 20.03
CA ALA A 93 2.55 12.88 19.62
C ALA A 93 3.50 14.02 19.27
N PRO A 94 3.61 14.45 18.00
CA PRO A 94 4.33 15.67 17.72
C PRO A 94 3.52 16.79 18.36
N ALA A 95 4.06 17.38 19.44
CA ALA A 95 3.71 18.74 19.77
C ALA A 95 3.97 19.60 18.52
N PRO A 96 3.17 20.65 18.24
CA PRO A 96 3.50 21.59 17.19
C PRO A 96 4.92 22.08 17.45
N GLY A 97 5.86 21.70 16.59
CA GLY A 97 7.21 22.23 16.66
C GLY A 97 7.12 23.72 16.42
N ASP A 98 7.92 24.51 17.12
CA ASP A 98 8.02 25.95 16.87
C ASP A 98 8.39 26.18 15.39
N VAL A 99 7.39 26.57 14.59
CA VAL A 99 7.53 26.81 13.14
C VAL A 99 8.25 28.11 12.84
N SER A 100 8.45 28.97 13.85
CA SER A 100 9.17 30.25 13.71
C SER A 100 10.63 30.05 13.34
N ALA A 101 11.24 28.93 13.73
CA ALA A 101 12.60 28.57 13.32
C ALA A 101 12.74 28.38 11.79
N ALA A 102 11.63 28.07 11.10
CA ALA A 102 11.56 27.99 9.64
C ALA A 102 11.10 29.32 8.99
N GLY A 103 10.95 30.39 9.77
CA GLY A 103 10.46 31.70 9.31
C GLY A 103 8.96 31.74 9.03
N LEU A 104 8.19 30.76 9.53
CA LEU A 104 6.74 30.70 9.39
C LEU A 104 6.06 31.23 10.65
N ALA A 105 4.89 31.84 10.50
CA ALA A 105 4.04 32.22 11.63
C ALA A 105 3.19 31.03 12.10
N ASP A 106 2.73 31.06 13.36
CA ASP A 106 1.70 30.14 13.82
C ASP A 106 0.39 30.44 13.07
N ALA A 107 -0.42 29.41 12.81
CA ALA A 107 -1.72 29.57 12.19
C ALA A 107 -2.85 29.79 13.22
N ASP A 108 -2.60 29.62 14.52
CA ASP A 108 -3.58 29.79 15.61
C ASP A 108 -4.90 29.02 15.37
N HIS A 109 -4.81 27.82 14.80
CA HIS A 109 -5.97 27.01 14.43
C HIS A 109 -5.74 25.51 14.66
N PRO A 110 -6.72 24.73 15.19
CA PRO A 110 -6.48 23.34 15.54
C PRO A 110 -6.10 22.45 14.34
N LEU A 111 -6.61 22.77 13.15
CA LEU A 111 -6.32 22.03 11.90
C LEU A 111 -5.13 22.57 11.09
N LEU A 112 -4.51 23.68 11.50
CA LEU A 112 -3.41 24.33 10.77
C LEU A 112 -2.23 24.57 11.70
N GLY A 113 -1.01 24.29 11.24
CA GLY A 113 0.20 24.44 12.05
C GLY A 113 1.08 25.62 11.67
N ALA A 114 0.91 26.22 10.49
CA ALA A 114 1.71 27.36 10.07
C ALA A 114 1.00 28.24 9.05
N ALA A 115 1.35 29.53 9.07
CA ALA A 115 0.93 30.55 8.15
C ALA A 115 2.14 31.18 7.42
N LEU A 116 1.97 31.38 6.12
CA LEU A 116 2.94 32.02 5.23
C LEU A 116 2.24 33.13 4.43
N PRO A 117 2.33 34.39 4.88
CA PRO A 117 2.03 35.54 4.05
C PRO A 117 2.98 35.55 2.85
N LEU A 118 2.46 35.77 1.64
CA LEU A 118 3.29 35.83 0.43
C LEU A 118 4.03 37.18 0.36
N ALA A 119 5.20 37.17 -0.27
CA ALA A 119 6.07 38.35 -0.33
C ALA A 119 5.48 39.50 -1.16
N ASP A 120 4.47 39.23 -2.00
CA ASP A 120 3.68 40.25 -2.67
C ASP A 120 2.79 41.05 -1.70
N GLY A 121 2.64 40.59 -0.46
CA GLY A 121 1.86 41.23 0.61
C GLY A 121 0.35 41.04 0.46
N GLU A 122 -0.09 40.30 -0.55
CA GLU A 122 -1.51 40.19 -0.90
C GLU A 122 -2.03 38.74 -0.85
N GLY A 123 -1.17 37.73 -0.96
CA GLY A 123 -1.57 36.33 -0.80
C GLY A 123 -1.26 35.74 0.59
N LEU A 124 -1.99 34.67 0.95
CA LEU A 124 -1.77 33.91 2.16
C LEU A 124 -1.79 32.41 1.87
N VAL A 125 -0.87 31.66 2.47
CA VAL A 125 -0.89 30.20 2.48
C VAL A 125 -0.89 29.72 3.93
N LEU A 126 -1.90 28.95 4.31
CA LEU A 126 -1.96 28.24 5.58
C LEU A 126 -1.72 26.76 5.33
N THR A 127 -0.99 26.09 6.22
CA THR A 127 -0.70 24.66 6.09
C THR A 127 -0.98 23.91 7.38
N GLY A 128 -1.48 22.69 7.26
CA GLY A 128 -1.82 21.80 8.36
C GLY A 128 -1.46 20.34 8.08
N ARG A 129 -1.59 19.51 9.12
CA ARG A 129 -1.39 18.07 9.03
C ARG A 129 -2.51 17.35 9.79
N LEU A 130 -3.30 16.55 9.08
CA LEU A 130 -4.44 15.84 9.64
C LEU A 130 -4.16 14.34 9.74
N SER A 131 -4.38 13.76 10.92
CA SER A 131 -4.37 12.31 11.15
C SER A 131 -5.31 11.93 12.28
N LEU A 132 -5.82 10.70 12.29
CA LEU A 132 -6.66 10.21 13.39
C LEU A 132 -5.89 10.12 14.72
N ALA A 133 -4.57 10.00 14.67
CA ALA A 133 -3.72 10.00 15.87
C ALA A 133 -3.64 11.38 16.56
N THR A 134 -3.78 12.47 15.80
CA THR A 134 -3.69 13.85 16.33
C THR A 134 -5.06 14.51 16.44
N HIS A 135 -6.01 14.11 15.60
CA HIS A 135 -7.37 14.62 15.53
C HIS A 135 -8.34 13.43 15.62
N PRO A 136 -8.40 12.75 16.78
CA PRO A 136 -9.19 11.52 16.94
C PRO A 136 -10.68 11.74 16.68
N TRP A 137 -11.17 12.95 16.89
CA TRP A 137 -12.56 13.31 16.62
C TRP A 137 -12.97 13.14 15.15
N LEU A 138 -12.03 13.24 14.20
CA LEU A 138 -12.35 13.02 12.79
C LEU A 138 -12.85 11.59 12.53
N ALA A 139 -12.45 10.61 13.36
CA ALA A 139 -12.90 9.23 13.24
C ALA A 139 -14.41 9.05 13.48
N ASP A 140 -15.06 10.04 14.12
CA ASP A 140 -16.51 10.04 14.36
C ASP A 140 -17.32 10.53 13.14
N HIS A 141 -16.70 10.90 12.02
CA HIS A 141 -17.40 11.32 10.81
C HIS A 141 -17.16 10.34 9.66
N VAL A 142 -17.97 9.28 9.63
CA VAL A 142 -17.89 8.21 8.64
C VAL A 142 -19.05 8.31 7.66
N VAL A 143 -18.73 8.34 6.37
CA VAL A 143 -19.71 8.35 5.27
C VAL A 143 -19.39 7.19 4.35
N LEU A 144 -20.37 6.33 4.12
CA LEU A 144 -20.31 5.12 3.29
C LEU A 144 -19.04 4.28 3.58
N GLY A 145 -18.71 4.15 4.87
CA GLY A 145 -17.57 3.37 5.37
C GLY A 145 -16.20 4.07 5.34
N ALA A 146 -16.11 5.34 4.91
CA ALA A 146 -14.87 6.10 4.88
C ALA A 146 -14.86 7.26 5.89
N VAL A 147 -13.73 7.47 6.57
CA VAL A 147 -13.52 8.62 7.47
C VAL A 147 -13.24 9.88 6.64
N LEU A 148 -14.16 10.84 6.66
CA LEU A 148 -14.06 12.06 5.88
C LEU A 148 -13.86 13.28 6.77
N VAL A 149 -13.08 14.25 6.31
CA VAL A 149 -13.16 15.61 6.87
C VAL A 149 -14.54 16.18 6.51
N PRO A 150 -15.34 16.61 7.50
CA PRO A 150 -16.68 17.11 7.24
C PRO A 150 -16.63 18.42 6.43
N GLY A 151 -17.65 18.67 5.62
CA GLY A 151 -17.74 19.90 4.83
C GLY A 151 -17.69 21.16 5.68
N THR A 152 -18.19 21.09 6.92
CA THR A 152 -18.15 22.17 7.91
C THR A 152 -16.74 22.52 8.40
N ALA A 153 -15.79 21.58 8.35
CA ALA A 153 -14.39 21.89 8.65
C ALA A 153 -13.76 22.75 7.54
N PHE A 154 -14.18 22.60 6.28
CA PHE A 154 -13.73 23.49 5.20
C PHE A 154 -14.29 24.90 5.34
N VAL A 155 -15.53 25.03 5.81
CA VAL A 155 -16.15 26.34 6.11
C VAL A 155 -15.37 27.05 7.22
N ASP A 156 -15.07 26.34 8.30
CA ASP A 156 -14.30 26.88 9.41
C ASP A 156 -12.86 27.25 9.01
N LEU A 157 -12.16 26.41 8.24
CA LEU A 157 -10.86 26.74 7.64
C LEU A 157 -10.92 28.00 6.75
N ALA A 158 -11.97 28.13 5.94
CA ALA A 158 -12.13 29.27 5.03
C ALA A 158 -12.40 30.57 5.79
N LEU A 159 -13.22 30.53 6.83
CA LEU A 159 -13.50 31.69 7.68
C LEU A 159 -12.30 32.06 8.56
N HIS A 160 -11.54 31.08 9.03
CA HIS A 160 -10.27 31.34 9.72
C HIS A 160 -9.27 32.06 8.81
N ALA A 161 -9.13 31.58 7.56
CA ALA A 161 -8.30 32.24 6.56
C ALA A 161 -8.80 33.66 6.23
N ALA A 162 -10.12 33.88 6.17
CA ALA A 162 -10.71 35.20 5.95
C ALA A 162 -10.35 36.21 7.05
N HIS A 163 -10.39 35.76 8.32
CA HIS A 163 -10.09 36.57 9.49
C HIS A 163 -8.61 36.70 9.82
N THR A 164 -7.74 35.93 9.14
CA THR A 164 -6.29 36.02 9.35
C THR A 164 -5.79 37.43 9.04
N GLU A 165 -4.86 37.92 9.86
CA GLU A 165 -4.30 39.27 9.71
C GLU A 165 -3.73 39.47 8.29
N GLY A 166 -4.10 40.58 7.64
CA GLY A 166 -3.72 40.90 6.27
C GLY A 166 -4.73 40.52 5.18
N VAL A 167 -5.69 39.60 5.45
CA VAL A 167 -6.72 39.23 4.46
C VAL A 167 -7.91 40.20 4.51
N GLY A 168 -8.36 40.58 5.70
CA GLY A 168 -9.37 41.62 5.92
C GLY A 168 -10.77 41.28 5.41
N CYS A 169 -11.09 39.99 5.28
CA CYS A 169 -12.42 39.51 4.89
C CYS A 169 -13.19 39.01 6.12
N GLY A 170 -14.51 38.92 6.01
CA GLY A 170 -15.36 38.39 7.09
C GLY A 170 -16.58 37.63 6.61
N ARG A 171 -16.75 37.51 5.29
CA ARG A 171 -17.82 36.75 4.65
C ARG A 171 -17.27 35.77 3.64
N LEU A 172 -17.83 34.57 3.66
CA LEU A 172 -17.64 33.56 2.61
C LEU A 172 -18.82 33.69 1.65
N ASP A 173 -18.60 34.33 0.51
CA ASP A 173 -19.64 34.54 -0.50
C ASP A 173 -20.11 33.21 -1.08
N GLU A 174 -19.15 32.33 -1.42
CA GLU A 174 -19.40 30.98 -1.90
C GLU A 174 -18.26 30.04 -1.48
N LEU A 175 -18.57 28.79 -1.15
CA LEU A 175 -17.62 27.69 -1.05
C LEU A 175 -18.24 26.45 -1.68
N THR A 176 -17.67 26.01 -2.80
CA THR A 176 -18.07 24.78 -3.49
C THR A 176 -17.09 23.67 -3.17
N LEU A 177 -17.63 22.54 -2.70
CA LEU A 177 -16.87 21.35 -2.33
C LEU A 177 -16.67 20.45 -3.55
N GLY A 178 -15.42 20.06 -3.77
CA GLY A 178 -14.96 19.21 -4.85
C GLY A 178 -14.77 17.76 -4.40
N ALA A 179 -13.55 17.25 -4.54
CA ALA A 179 -13.23 15.89 -4.11
C ALA A 179 -13.33 15.77 -2.57
N PRO A 180 -13.95 14.72 -2.01
CA PRO A 180 -13.92 14.45 -0.57
C PRO A 180 -12.47 14.28 -0.06
N LEU A 181 -12.19 14.77 1.15
CA LEU A 181 -10.90 14.56 1.80
C LEU A 181 -11.03 13.39 2.78
N VAL A 182 -10.46 12.25 2.41
CA VAL A 182 -10.41 11.03 3.23
C VAL A 182 -9.22 11.09 4.17
N VAL A 183 -9.44 10.87 5.46
CA VAL A 183 -8.36 10.75 6.45
C VAL A 183 -7.97 9.28 6.54
N PRO A 184 -6.71 8.91 6.25
CA PRO A 184 -6.30 7.51 6.31
C PRO A 184 -6.29 7.02 7.76
N GLU A 185 -6.65 5.74 7.95
CA GLU A 185 -6.58 5.05 9.25
C GLU A 185 -5.16 5.15 9.84
N ASP A 186 -4.15 4.94 8.99
CA ASP A 186 -2.73 5.06 9.30
C ASP A 186 -2.07 6.18 8.48
N GLY A 187 -1.28 7.03 9.14
CA GLY A 187 -0.54 8.11 8.50
C GLY A 187 -1.21 9.47 8.67
N ALA A 188 -0.92 10.41 7.77
CA ALA A 188 -1.52 11.74 7.79
C ALA A 188 -1.61 12.32 6.38
N VAL A 189 -2.39 13.38 6.24
CA VAL A 189 -2.45 14.22 5.03
C VAL A 189 -1.97 15.62 5.34
N GLN A 190 -1.22 16.21 4.42
CA GLN A 190 -0.89 17.62 4.41
C GLN A 190 -2.08 18.38 3.83
N VAL A 191 -2.49 19.45 4.48
CA VAL A 191 -3.56 20.34 4.00
C VAL A 191 -2.98 21.71 3.75
N GLN A 192 -3.41 22.35 2.67
CA GLN A 192 -3.03 23.71 2.32
C GLN A 192 -4.28 24.52 1.99
N VAL A 193 -4.43 25.67 2.63
CA VAL A 193 -5.42 26.70 2.29
C VAL A 193 -4.67 27.84 1.63
N ARG A 194 -5.07 28.21 0.43
CA ARG A 194 -4.49 29.31 -0.34
C ARG A 194 -5.52 30.40 -0.50
N VAL A 195 -5.15 31.62 -0.18
CA VAL A 195 -5.94 32.84 -0.45
C VAL A 195 -5.16 33.69 -1.43
N ALA A 196 -5.81 34.05 -2.53
CA ALA A 196 -5.23 34.92 -3.55
C ALA A 196 -5.25 36.40 -3.14
N ALA A 197 -4.49 37.20 -3.89
CA ALA A 197 -4.59 38.65 -3.90
C ALA A 197 -6.04 39.12 -4.15
N PRO A 198 -6.43 40.31 -3.66
CA PRO A 198 -7.77 40.81 -3.89
C PRO A 198 -7.95 41.19 -5.36
N ASP A 199 -9.14 40.94 -5.89
CA ASP A 199 -9.52 41.44 -7.20
C ASP A 199 -9.91 42.93 -7.14
N ALA A 200 -10.36 43.48 -8.27
CA ALA A 200 -10.76 44.89 -8.39
C ALA A 200 -11.92 45.29 -7.46
N ASP A 201 -12.74 44.32 -7.03
CA ASP A 201 -13.87 44.52 -6.13
C ASP A 201 -13.51 44.21 -4.66
N GLY A 202 -12.23 43.91 -4.38
CA GLY A 202 -11.74 43.57 -3.05
C GLY A 202 -12.08 42.14 -2.62
N ARG A 203 -12.57 41.28 -3.54
CA ARG A 203 -12.86 39.87 -3.26
C ARG A 203 -11.62 39.03 -3.44
N ARG A 204 -11.56 37.90 -2.74
CA ARG A 204 -10.40 37.00 -2.79
C ARG A 204 -10.83 35.59 -3.08
N THR A 205 -10.15 34.93 -4.01
CA THR A 205 -10.32 33.49 -4.24
C THR A 205 -9.62 32.70 -3.13
N LEU A 206 -10.30 31.67 -2.63
CA LEU A 206 -9.79 30.73 -1.65
C LEU A 206 -9.83 29.31 -2.23
N GLU A 207 -8.79 28.53 -1.99
CA GLU A 207 -8.69 27.14 -2.43
C GLU A 207 -8.15 26.27 -1.29
N ILE A 208 -8.76 25.11 -1.07
CA ILE A 208 -8.33 24.12 -0.07
C ILE A 208 -7.87 22.86 -0.78
N HIS A 209 -6.65 22.45 -0.48
CA HIS A 209 -5.98 21.34 -1.10
C HIS A 209 -5.42 20.37 -0.07
N SER A 210 -5.26 19.10 -0.45
CA SER A 210 -4.49 18.15 0.35
C SER A 210 -3.58 17.27 -0.48
N ARG A 211 -2.62 16.65 0.21
CA ARG A 211 -1.69 15.66 -0.33
C ARG A 211 -1.27 14.67 0.76
N PRO A 212 -1.13 13.37 0.46
CA PRO A 212 -0.64 12.40 1.44
C PRO A 212 0.71 12.79 2.05
N GLN A 213 0.91 12.51 3.35
CA GLN A 213 2.19 12.74 4.00
C GLN A 213 3.25 11.77 3.45
N GLY A 214 4.38 12.32 2.97
CA GLY A 214 5.48 11.53 2.39
C GLY A 214 5.39 11.37 0.86
N ALA A 215 4.36 11.96 0.25
CA ALA A 215 4.24 12.17 -1.19
C ALA A 215 5.54 12.76 -1.80
N PRO A 216 5.98 12.31 -2.99
CA PRO A 216 7.02 12.98 -3.76
C PRO A 216 6.66 14.46 -4.01
N ALA A 217 7.67 15.33 -4.13
CA ALA A 217 7.44 16.78 -4.26
C ALA A 217 6.65 17.17 -5.52
N ASP A 218 6.72 16.34 -6.57
CA ASP A 218 6.04 16.48 -7.86
C ASP A 218 4.65 15.84 -7.89
N GLU A 219 4.19 15.23 -6.79
CA GLU A 219 2.80 14.77 -6.68
C GLU A 219 1.85 15.98 -6.61
N PRO A 220 0.87 16.06 -7.52
CA PRO A 220 -0.03 17.20 -7.56
C PRO A 220 -1.03 17.11 -6.40
N TRP A 221 -1.37 18.29 -5.88
CA TRP A 221 -2.34 18.45 -4.83
C TRP A 221 -3.76 18.13 -5.30
N THR A 222 -4.56 17.55 -4.43
CA THR A 222 -5.99 17.32 -4.69
C THR A 222 -6.78 18.52 -4.18
N GLY A 223 -7.61 19.13 -5.03
CA GLY A 223 -8.49 20.22 -4.65
C GLY A 223 -9.78 19.71 -4.01
N HIS A 224 -10.08 20.20 -2.81
CA HIS A 224 -11.24 19.79 -2.01
C HIS A 224 -12.31 20.86 -1.90
N ALA A 225 -11.93 22.13 -1.94
CA ALA A 225 -12.89 23.23 -1.93
C ALA A 225 -12.33 24.45 -2.67
N VAL A 226 -13.21 25.18 -3.34
CA VAL A 226 -12.90 26.49 -3.96
C VAL A 226 -13.98 27.46 -3.53
N GLY A 227 -13.59 28.67 -3.16
CA GLY A 227 -14.52 29.68 -2.67
C GLY A 227 -14.08 31.11 -2.95
N THR A 228 -14.96 32.04 -2.61
CA THR A 228 -14.75 33.48 -2.73
C THR A 228 -15.04 34.16 -1.40
N LEU A 229 -14.13 35.03 -0.97
CA LEU A 229 -14.21 35.80 0.27
C LEU A 229 -14.47 37.28 -0.04
N SER A 230 -15.23 37.94 0.84
CA SER A 230 -15.50 39.37 0.76
C SER A 230 -15.55 40.01 2.16
N ALA A 231 -15.62 41.35 2.20
CA ALA A 231 -15.83 42.09 3.44
C ALA A 231 -17.19 41.73 4.05
N ALA A 232 -17.23 41.56 5.38
CA ALA A 232 -18.48 41.27 6.08
C ALA A 232 -19.51 42.39 5.89
N ALA A 233 -20.79 42.02 5.80
CA ALA A 233 -21.88 42.98 5.87
C ALA A 233 -22.12 43.43 7.34
N ALA A 234 -22.81 44.56 7.53
CA ALA A 234 -23.24 44.97 8.87
C ALA A 234 -24.23 43.94 9.44
N PRO A 235 -24.11 43.54 10.72
CA PRO A 235 -24.96 42.50 11.30
C PRO A 235 -26.43 42.92 11.29
N ALA A 236 -27.28 42.10 10.68
CA ALA A 236 -28.73 42.20 10.76
C ALA A 236 -29.26 41.15 11.75
N ASP A 237 -30.08 41.61 12.70
CA ASP A 237 -30.81 40.81 13.70
C ASP A 237 -29.96 40.04 14.73
N ALA A 238 -29.55 40.75 15.80
CA ALA A 238 -28.75 40.19 16.89
C ALA A 238 -29.47 39.14 17.76
N ASP A 239 -30.81 39.17 17.87
CA ASP A 239 -31.58 38.41 18.87
C ASP A 239 -32.73 37.57 18.28
N ALA A 240 -32.61 37.12 17.03
CA ALA A 240 -33.70 36.44 16.31
C ALA A 240 -34.18 35.12 16.95
N LEU A 241 -33.38 34.48 17.82
CA LEU A 241 -33.68 33.19 18.46
C LEU A 241 -33.73 33.27 20.01
N ALA A 242 -34.03 34.46 20.56
CA ALA A 242 -34.13 34.68 22.02
C ALA A 242 -35.31 33.94 22.68
N ALA A 243 -36.47 33.86 22.01
CA ALA A 243 -37.64 33.15 22.50
C ALA A 243 -37.54 31.64 22.18
N TRP A 244 -37.43 30.79 23.20
CA TRP A 244 -37.18 29.36 23.01
C TRP A 244 -37.90 28.44 24.03
N PRO A 245 -38.49 27.30 23.61
CA PRO A 245 -38.72 26.89 22.22
C PRO A 245 -39.52 27.94 21.44
N PRO A 246 -39.36 28.02 20.11
CA PRO A 246 -40.03 29.06 19.33
C PRO A 246 -41.55 29.02 19.54
N PRO A 247 -42.21 30.16 19.81
CA PRO A 247 -43.65 30.17 20.03
C PRO A 247 -44.40 29.54 18.86
N ARG A 248 -45.37 28.67 19.17
CA ARG A 248 -46.19 27.90 18.22
C ARG A 248 -45.44 26.82 17.42
N ALA A 249 -44.18 26.54 17.72
CA ALA A 249 -43.49 25.40 17.13
C ALA A 249 -43.94 24.09 17.80
N VAL A 250 -44.11 23.04 17.01
CA VAL A 250 -44.58 21.72 17.45
C VAL A 250 -43.37 20.78 17.53
N PRO A 251 -43.14 20.06 18.64
CA PRO A 251 -42.09 19.06 18.72
C PRO A 251 -42.28 17.95 17.68
N LEU A 252 -41.21 17.48 17.05
CA LEU A 252 -41.29 16.38 16.09
C LEU A 252 -41.54 15.04 16.81
N ALA A 253 -42.68 14.40 16.48
CA ALA A 253 -43.18 13.21 17.20
C ALA A 253 -42.30 11.94 17.04
N ASP A 254 -41.57 11.82 15.92
CA ASP A 254 -40.70 10.68 15.58
C ASP A 254 -39.19 10.98 15.73
N GLY A 255 -38.87 12.08 16.43
CA GLY A 255 -37.57 12.76 16.41
C GLY A 255 -36.68 12.54 17.64
N SER A 256 -36.69 11.35 18.27
CA SER A 256 -35.63 11.08 19.26
C SER A 256 -34.27 11.15 18.56
N PRO A 257 -33.24 11.77 19.17
CA PRO A 257 -31.91 11.85 18.58
C PRO A 257 -31.36 10.47 18.16
N ASP A 258 -31.63 9.43 18.95
CA ASP A 258 -31.16 8.07 18.65
C ASP A 258 -31.80 7.53 17.36
N ALA A 259 -33.11 7.68 17.19
CA ALA A 259 -33.80 7.22 15.99
C ALA A 259 -33.35 7.98 14.73
N LEU A 260 -32.99 9.26 14.85
CA LEU A 260 -32.38 10.03 13.76
C LEU A 260 -31.06 9.40 13.31
N TYR A 261 -30.13 9.15 14.24
CA TYR A 261 -28.81 8.61 13.89
C TYR A 261 -28.87 7.15 13.44
N GLU A 262 -29.81 6.35 13.92
CA GLU A 262 -30.07 5.00 13.39
C GLU A 262 -30.53 5.04 11.93
N ARG A 263 -31.43 5.96 11.56
CA ARG A 263 -31.85 6.15 10.17
C ARG A 263 -30.69 6.63 9.28
N MET A 264 -29.86 7.55 9.79
CA MET A 264 -28.68 8.02 9.08
C MET A 264 -27.66 6.90 8.85
N ALA A 265 -27.37 6.08 9.86
CA ALA A 265 -26.49 4.92 9.72
C ALA A 265 -27.01 3.93 8.67
N ALA A 266 -28.32 3.70 8.60
CA ALA A 266 -28.93 2.86 7.56
C ALA A 266 -28.73 3.40 6.13
N LEU A 267 -28.50 4.72 5.98
CA LEU A 267 -28.13 5.36 4.72
C LEU A 267 -26.62 5.40 4.48
N GLY A 268 -25.82 4.88 5.40
CA GLY A 268 -24.36 4.91 5.39
C GLY A 268 -23.75 6.21 5.93
N LEU A 269 -24.49 6.98 6.73
CA LEU A 269 -23.98 8.15 7.45
C LEU A 269 -23.73 7.76 8.92
N ASP A 270 -22.56 7.19 9.17
CA ASP A 270 -22.17 6.60 10.46
C ASP A 270 -21.46 7.63 11.34
N TYR A 271 -22.24 8.44 12.05
CA TYR A 271 -21.69 9.44 12.96
C TYR A 271 -21.38 8.85 14.33
N GLY A 272 -20.21 9.14 14.86
CA GLY A 272 -19.78 8.86 16.23
C GLY A 272 -20.25 9.91 17.23
N PRO A 273 -19.96 9.73 18.54
CA PRO A 273 -20.54 10.52 19.61
C PRO A 273 -20.38 12.04 19.47
N LEU A 274 -19.26 12.52 18.92
CA LEU A 274 -19.03 13.97 18.79
C LEU A 274 -19.96 14.63 17.77
N PHE A 275 -20.34 13.92 16.70
CA PHE A 275 -21.21 14.44 15.64
C PHE A 275 -22.69 14.22 15.92
N ARG A 276 -23.02 13.52 17.01
CA ARG A 276 -24.40 13.27 17.44
C ARG A 276 -24.97 14.40 18.30
N GLY A 277 -24.87 15.64 17.81
CA GLY A 277 -25.15 16.85 18.59
C GLY A 277 -26.63 17.24 18.73
N VAL A 278 -27.54 16.76 17.87
CA VAL A 278 -28.99 17.09 17.95
C VAL A 278 -29.61 16.59 19.27
N ARG A 279 -30.22 17.49 20.04
CA ARG A 279 -30.89 17.18 21.32
C ARG A 279 -32.42 17.18 21.22
N ALA A 280 -32.96 18.18 20.55
CA ALA A 280 -34.40 18.35 20.38
C ALA A 280 -34.67 19.14 19.10
N ALA A 281 -35.83 18.91 18.49
CA ALA A 281 -36.24 19.62 17.27
C ALA A 281 -37.75 19.91 17.24
N TRP A 282 -38.11 21.02 16.61
CA TRP A 282 -39.48 21.50 16.43
C TRP A 282 -39.69 21.98 15.00
N SER A 283 -40.92 21.86 14.50
CA SER A 283 -41.33 22.41 13.21
C SER A 283 -42.37 23.51 13.38
N ARG A 284 -42.30 24.53 12.52
CA ARG A 284 -43.28 25.62 12.44
C ARG A 284 -43.33 26.17 11.01
N ASP A 285 -44.50 26.11 10.38
CA ASP A 285 -44.77 26.75 9.08
C ASP A 285 -43.71 26.43 7.97
N GLY A 286 -43.17 25.20 7.95
CA GLY A 286 -42.13 24.78 7.00
C GLY A 286 -40.70 25.20 7.38
N GLU A 287 -40.51 25.76 8.57
CA GLU A 287 -39.21 25.97 9.20
C GLU A 287 -38.93 24.90 10.26
N LEU A 288 -37.68 24.50 10.38
CA LEU A 288 -37.20 23.57 11.38
C LEU A 288 -36.32 24.29 12.40
N PHE A 289 -36.47 23.94 13.67
CA PHE A 289 -35.70 24.47 14.78
C PHE A 289 -35.06 23.32 15.53
N ALA A 290 -33.80 23.46 15.94
CA ALA A 290 -33.13 22.43 16.73
C ALA A 290 -32.24 23.00 17.83
N GLU A 291 -32.16 22.27 18.94
CA GLU A 291 -31.11 22.43 19.96
C GLU A 291 -29.98 21.46 19.67
N LEU A 292 -28.75 21.98 19.68
CA LEU A 292 -27.53 21.22 19.40
C LEU A 292 -26.57 21.40 20.57
N GLU A 293 -25.84 20.34 20.91
CA GLU A 293 -24.88 20.36 22.01
C GLU A 293 -23.77 19.34 21.78
N LEU A 294 -22.52 19.77 21.94
CA LEU A 294 -21.35 18.89 21.95
C LEU A 294 -21.24 18.15 23.29
N PRO A 295 -20.64 16.95 23.32
CA PRO A 295 -20.30 16.27 24.58
C PRO A 295 -19.49 17.14 25.55
N ASP A 296 -19.74 16.98 26.84
CA ASP A 296 -19.00 17.66 27.91
C ASP A 296 -17.49 17.45 27.78
N GLY A 297 -16.72 18.53 27.97
CA GLY A 297 -15.25 18.49 27.91
C GLY A 297 -14.66 18.50 26.49
N THR A 298 -15.49 18.69 25.45
CA THR A 298 -14.99 18.94 24.09
C THR A 298 -14.23 20.26 24.03
N ASP A 299 -13.01 20.23 23.50
CA ASP A 299 -12.23 21.44 23.25
C ASP A 299 -12.75 22.17 22.01
N VAL A 300 -13.29 23.37 22.24
CA VAL A 300 -13.81 24.26 21.18
C VAL A 300 -12.87 25.45 20.92
N SER A 301 -11.71 25.49 21.58
CA SER A 301 -10.72 26.53 21.35
C SER A 301 -10.13 26.45 19.94
N GLY A 302 -9.74 27.59 19.37
CA GLY A 302 -9.15 27.62 18.02
C GLY A 302 -10.12 27.53 16.83
N PHE A 303 -11.30 26.89 16.95
CA PHE A 303 -12.38 26.91 15.93
C PHE A 303 -13.34 28.11 15.95
N GLY A 304 -13.63 28.76 14.82
CA GLY A 304 -14.63 29.84 14.78
C GLY A 304 -16.00 29.37 15.25
N LEU A 305 -16.43 28.23 14.70
CA LEU A 305 -17.50 27.39 15.23
C LEU A 305 -17.05 25.93 15.07
N HIS A 306 -17.14 25.13 16.12
CA HIS A 306 -16.62 23.75 16.06
C HIS A 306 -17.29 22.96 14.92
N PRO A 307 -16.53 22.33 14.00
CA PRO A 307 -17.09 21.68 12.82
C PRO A 307 -18.18 20.66 13.11
N ALA A 308 -18.01 19.81 14.12
CA ALA A 308 -19.02 18.82 14.52
C ALA A 308 -20.34 19.44 15.00
N LEU A 309 -20.31 20.63 15.62
CA LEU A 309 -21.51 21.32 16.09
C LEU A 309 -22.29 21.96 14.93
N LEU A 310 -21.56 22.55 13.97
CA LEU A 310 -22.17 23.05 12.73
C LEU A 310 -22.73 21.90 11.89
N ASP A 311 -22.04 20.76 11.85
CA ASP A 311 -22.46 19.58 11.10
C ASP A 311 -23.73 18.95 11.69
N ALA A 312 -23.82 18.89 13.02
CA ALA A 312 -25.03 18.46 13.73
C ALA A 312 -26.26 19.32 13.38
N ALA A 313 -26.08 20.60 13.02
CA ALA A 313 -27.18 21.42 12.54
C ALA A 313 -27.75 20.90 11.22
N LEU A 314 -26.89 20.36 10.34
CA LEU A 314 -27.30 19.80 9.06
C LEU A 314 -28.07 18.48 9.23
N HIS A 315 -27.76 17.71 10.28
CA HIS A 315 -28.47 16.47 10.60
C HIS A 315 -29.95 16.70 10.87
N ALA A 316 -30.31 17.87 11.40
CA ALA A 316 -31.70 18.23 11.64
C ALA A 316 -32.53 18.22 10.35
N VAL A 317 -31.94 18.51 9.17
CA VAL A 317 -32.65 18.45 7.88
C VAL A 317 -33.28 17.08 7.60
N ALA A 318 -32.66 16.00 8.07
CA ALA A 318 -33.20 14.64 7.92
C ALA A 318 -34.40 14.32 8.83
N LEU A 319 -34.83 15.27 9.68
CA LEU A 319 -36.02 15.14 10.52
C LEU A 319 -37.30 15.62 9.83
N ASP A 320 -37.21 16.35 8.71
CA ASP A 320 -38.36 16.87 7.98
C ASP A 320 -38.25 16.54 6.48
N GLU A 321 -38.95 15.47 6.05
CA GLU A 321 -39.00 15.04 4.65
C GLU A 321 -39.65 16.07 3.70
N GLY A 322 -40.29 17.12 4.25
CA GLY A 322 -40.89 18.21 3.47
C GLY A 322 -39.96 19.40 3.21
N LEU A 323 -38.82 19.50 3.92
CA LEU A 323 -37.92 20.65 3.83
C LEU A 323 -37.07 20.64 2.55
N LEU A 324 -36.71 19.45 2.07
CA LEU A 324 -36.07 19.21 0.78
C LEU A 324 -37.00 18.31 -0.03
N GLY A 325 -37.32 18.68 -1.27
CA GLY A 325 -38.33 17.99 -2.07
C GLY A 325 -38.07 16.48 -2.20
N THR A 326 -39.12 15.67 -2.03
CA THR A 326 -39.04 14.22 -2.25
C THR A 326 -38.99 13.93 -3.75
N GLU A 327 -37.99 13.18 -4.20
CA GLU A 327 -38.15 12.42 -5.44
C GLU A 327 -39.23 11.37 -5.19
N THR A 328 -40.40 11.59 -5.79
CA THR A 328 -41.52 10.65 -5.76
C THR A 328 -41.10 9.32 -6.40
N GLY A 329 -40.81 8.31 -5.59
CA GLY A 329 -40.80 6.91 -6.03
C GLY A 329 -39.64 6.07 -5.47
N THR A 330 -40.00 5.00 -4.76
CA THR A 330 -39.15 3.95 -4.15
C THR A 330 -38.44 4.37 -2.84
N GLY A 331 -38.82 3.70 -1.74
CA GLY A 331 -38.42 4.02 -0.36
C GLY A 331 -36.98 3.67 0.01
N THR A 332 -36.00 4.16 -0.74
CA THR A 332 -34.57 4.12 -0.38
C THR A 332 -33.97 5.49 -0.63
N GLY A 333 -34.04 6.38 0.37
CA GLY A 333 -33.35 7.68 0.31
C GLY A 333 -31.85 7.48 0.09
N ARG A 334 -31.19 8.39 -0.64
CA ARG A 334 -29.72 8.38 -0.79
C ARG A 334 -29.10 9.30 0.24
N ALA A 335 -27.92 8.93 0.76
CA ALA A 335 -27.14 9.80 1.64
C ALA A 335 -26.88 11.14 0.94
N ARG A 336 -27.26 12.26 1.58
CA ARG A 336 -26.99 13.61 1.09
C ARG A 336 -25.87 14.24 1.88
N VAL A 337 -24.96 14.93 1.19
CA VAL A 337 -23.81 15.62 1.78
C VAL A 337 -23.76 17.08 1.32
N PRO A 338 -23.13 17.98 2.10
CA PRO A 338 -22.88 19.37 1.69
C PRO A 338 -22.16 19.43 0.34
N PHE A 339 -22.62 20.30 -0.56
CA PHE A 339 -21.98 20.54 -1.85
C PHE A 339 -21.54 21.98 -2.05
N SER A 340 -22.41 22.96 -1.76
CA SER A 340 -22.11 24.38 -1.95
C SER A 340 -22.71 25.23 -0.83
N TRP A 341 -21.90 26.11 -0.27
CA TRP A 341 -22.26 27.06 0.78
C TRP A 341 -22.26 28.46 0.22
N THR A 342 -23.25 29.28 0.54
CA THR A 342 -23.36 30.66 0.06
C THR A 342 -23.69 31.60 1.22
N GLY A 343 -22.96 32.72 1.29
CA GLY A 343 -23.18 33.77 2.27
C GLY A 343 -23.02 33.28 3.70
N VAL A 344 -21.87 32.68 4.02
CA VAL A 344 -21.55 32.26 5.39
C VAL A 344 -20.84 33.40 6.14
N GLU A 345 -21.38 33.76 7.30
CA GLU A 345 -20.82 34.77 8.20
C GLU A 345 -20.85 34.27 9.64
N LEU A 346 -19.80 34.60 10.40
CA LEU A 346 -19.75 34.40 11.85
C LEU A 346 -19.82 35.75 12.56
N SER A 347 -20.67 35.83 13.58
CA SER A 347 -20.73 36.99 14.45
C SER A 347 -19.67 36.89 15.54
N ALA A 348 -19.06 38.03 15.90
CA ALA A 348 -18.13 38.08 17.03
C ALA A 348 -18.91 37.79 18.33
N ALA A 349 -18.82 36.56 18.84
CA ALA A 349 -19.52 36.16 20.05
C ALA A 349 -18.88 36.82 21.29
N PRO A 350 -19.59 37.66 22.06
CA PRO A 350 -19.01 38.38 23.21
C PRO A 350 -18.70 37.48 24.42
N SER A 351 -19.14 36.22 24.43
CA SER A 351 -19.01 35.28 25.56
C SER A 351 -18.20 34.01 25.25
N GLY A 352 -17.34 34.05 24.22
CA GLY A 352 -16.53 32.91 23.79
C GLY A 352 -17.23 32.02 22.75
N ARG A 353 -16.61 30.88 22.43
CA ARG A 353 -17.07 29.94 21.39
C ARG A 353 -18.09 28.95 21.96
N PRO A 354 -19.31 28.87 21.40
CA PRO A 354 -20.39 28.08 22.00
C PRO A 354 -20.17 26.58 21.76
N ALA A 355 -20.43 25.77 22.80
CA ALA A 355 -20.53 24.31 22.71
C ALA A 355 -21.97 23.83 22.48
N ALA A 356 -22.95 24.75 22.54
CA ALA A 356 -24.36 24.49 22.30
C ALA A 356 -24.98 25.62 21.46
N LEU A 357 -25.87 25.25 20.54
CA LEU A 357 -26.54 26.17 19.62
C LEU A 357 -28.05 25.94 19.61
N ARG A 358 -28.77 27.04 19.32
CA ARG A 358 -30.14 27.02 18.80
C ARG A 358 -30.07 27.34 17.32
N VAL A 359 -30.65 26.49 16.48
CA VAL A 359 -30.63 26.69 15.04
C VAL A 359 -32.03 26.80 14.47
N ARG A 360 -32.18 27.61 13.42
CA ARG A 360 -33.34 27.68 12.54
C ARG A 360 -32.90 27.35 11.12
N LEU A 361 -33.60 26.42 10.50
CA LEU A 361 -33.44 25.98 9.13
C LEU A 361 -34.72 26.27 8.35
N ALA A 362 -34.58 26.78 7.14
CA ALA A 362 -35.71 27.03 6.24
C ALA A 362 -35.31 26.72 4.80
N ALA A 363 -36.26 26.27 3.97
CA ALA A 363 -36.01 25.99 2.57
C ALA A 363 -35.51 27.25 1.85
N ALA A 364 -34.41 27.10 1.10
CA ALA A 364 -33.80 28.14 0.26
C ALA A 364 -33.82 27.75 -1.24
N GLY A 365 -34.38 26.58 -1.57
CA GLY A 365 -34.47 26.02 -2.91
C GLY A 365 -34.89 24.54 -2.85
N PRO A 366 -34.99 23.83 -3.98
CA PRO A 366 -35.42 22.42 -4.01
C PRO A 366 -34.46 21.47 -3.28
N ASP A 367 -33.15 21.74 -3.39
CA ASP A 367 -32.07 20.98 -2.73
C ASP A 367 -31.25 21.86 -1.77
N ALA A 368 -31.83 22.97 -1.30
CA ALA A 368 -31.10 23.98 -0.53
C ALA A 368 -31.82 24.44 0.74
N VAL A 369 -31.05 24.66 1.81
CA VAL A 369 -31.53 25.20 3.09
C VAL A 369 -30.75 26.45 3.48
N SER A 370 -31.42 27.40 4.13
CA SER A 370 -30.78 28.50 4.86
C SER A 370 -30.62 28.11 6.33
N LEU A 371 -29.57 28.59 6.99
CA LEU A 371 -29.29 28.31 8.40
C LEU A 371 -29.02 29.60 9.18
N LEU A 372 -29.67 29.74 10.32
CA LEU A 372 -29.37 30.75 11.33
C LEU A 372 -29.07 30.05 12.65
N ALA A 373 -27.89 30.27 13.20
CA ALA A 373 -27.47 29.72 14.48
C ALA A 373 -27.28 30.81 15.53
N ALA A 374 -27.74 30.55 16.73
CA ALA A 374 -27.59 31.40 17.90
C ALA A 374 -27.07 30.60 19.10
N ASP A 375 -26.50 31.29 20.08
CA ASP A 375 -26.14 30.68 21.36
C ASP A 375 -27.39 30.36 22.22
N THR A 376 -27.19 29.82 23.41
CA THR A 376 -28.29 29.51 24.34
C THR A 376 -29.00 30.74 24.92
N ALA A 377 -28.43 31.94 24.77
CA ALA A 377 -29.11 33.19 25.07
C ALA A 377 -29.92 33.73 23.88
N GLY A 378 -29.78 33.11 22.70
CA GLY A 378 -30.47 33.48 21.47
C GLY A 378 -29.77 34.57 20.65
N ARG A 379 -28.51 34.87 20.97
CA ARG A 379 -27.68 35.81 20.22
C ARG A 379 -27.11 35.14 18.99
N THR A 380 -27.23 35.78 17.82
CA THR A 380 -26.75 35.23 16.56
C THR A 380 -25.24 34.96 16.60
N VAL A 381 -24.86 33.74 16.20
CA VAL A 381 -23.47 33.24 16.13
C VAL A 381 -23.05 33.03 14.68
N ALA A 382 -23.91 32.41 13.87
CA ALA A 382 -23.60 32.09 12.48
C ALA A 382 -24.83 32.23 11.59
N ARG A 383 -24.59 32.60 10.34
CA ARG A 383 -25.62 32.63 9.30
C ARG A 383 -25.08 31.99 8.03
N VAL A 384 -25.94 31.25 7.34
CA VAL A 384 -25.75 30.72 5.99
C VAL A 384 -26.98 31.07 5.18
N ASP A 385 -26.78 31.87 4.12
CA ASP A 385 -27.88 32.28 3.25
C ASP A 385 -28.45 31.09 2.46
N SER A 386 -27.58 30.20 1.98
CA SER A 386 -27.98 28.96 1.29
C SER A 386 -26.91 27.87 1.39
N LEU A 387 -27.34 26.64 1.62
CA LEU A 387 -26.54 25.42 1.59
C LEU A 387 -27.22 24.40 0.69
N VAL A 388 -26.56 24.00 -0.39
CA VAL A 388 -27.01 22.95 -1.30
C VAL A 388 -26.52 21.59 -0.82
N LEU A 389 -27.44 20.62 -0.73
CA LEU A 389 -27.18 19.24 -0.29
C LEU A 389 -27.45 18.26 -1.45
N ARG A 390 -26.43 17.47 -1.84
CA ARG A 390 -26.53 16.54 -2.98
C ARG A 390 -26.41 15.08 -2.55
N PRO A 391 -27.09 14.14 -3.24
CA PRO A 391 -26.89 12.72 -3.01
C PRO A 391 -25.48 12.29 -3.43
N VAL A 392 -24.86 11.40 -2.65
CA VAL A 392 -23.56 10.77 -2.95
C VAL A 392 -23.73 9.26 -3.10
N SER A 393 -22.98 8.64 -4.03
CA SER A 393 -22.92 7.18 -4.18
C SER A 393 -21.65 6.58 -3.55
N ALA A 394 -21.72 5.32 -3.14
CA ALA A 394 -20.56 4.58 -2.64
C ALA A 394 -19.45 4.49 -3.69
N GLU A 395 -19.80 4.41 -4.97
CA GLU A 395 -18.86 4.37 -6.10
C GLU A 395 -18.07 5.67 -6.25
N GLN A 396 -18.73 6.83 -6.11
CA GLN A 396 -18.05 8.14 -6.16
C GLN A 396 -17.04 8.30 -5.02
N LEU A 397 -17.40 7.81 -3.83
CA LEU A 397 -16.52 7.89 -2.66
C LEU A 397 -15.39 6.86 -2.72
N ALA A 398 -15.66 5.65 -3.21
CA ALA A 398 -14.65 4.64 -3.47
C ALA A 398 -13.64 5.12 -4.51
N ALA A 399 -14.08 5.81 -5.57
CA ALA A 399 -13.20 6.43 -6.57
C ALA A 399 -12.34 7.55 -5.97
N ALA A 400 -12.88 8.39 -5.09
CA ALA A 400 -12.12 9.44 -4.39
C ALA A 400 -11.10 8.86 -3.39
N ALA A 401 -11.52 7.88 -2.60
CA ALA A 401 -10.64 7.11 -1.72
C ALA A 401 -9.54 6.39 -2.52
N ALA A 402 -9.89 5.85 -3.69
CA ALA A 402 -8.98 5.17 -4.59
C ALA A 402 -7.97 6.11 -5.27
N ALA A 403 -8.41 7.31 -5.68
CA ALA A 403 -7.55 8.31 -6.33
C ALA A 403 -6.43 8.80 -5.40
N GLY A 404 -6.71 8.91 -4.09
CA GLY A 404 -5.71 9.23 -3.06
C GLY A 404 -4.91 8.02 -2.56
N ARG A 405 -5.52 6.83 -2.49
CA ARG A 405 -4.93 5.60 -1.89
C ARG A 405 -4.14 4.74 -2.88
N PHE A 406 -4.45 4.79 -4.19
CA PHE A 406 -3.88 3.87 -5.20
C PHE A 406 -3.05 4.52 -6.30
N ARG A 407 -2.85 5.85 -6.30
CA ARG A 407 -1.90 6.50 -7.24
C ARG A 407 -0.46 6.00 -7.04
N ASP A 408 -0.14 5.55 -5.84
CA ASP A 408 1.11 4.89 -5.42
C ASP A 408 1.03 3.36 -5.46
N ALA A 409 -0.01 2.84 -6.11
CA ALA A 409 -0.25 1.42 -6.19
C ALA A 409 -0.57 0.90 -7.60
N LEU A 410 -0.64 1.76 -8.62
CA LEU A 410 -0.83 1.34 -10.02
C LEU A 410 0.31 1.86 -10.90
N PHE A 411 1.12 0.95 -11.42
CA PHE A 411 2.30 1.27 -12.21
C PHE A 411 2.29 0.59 -13.58
N ARG A 412 3.14 1.07 -14.49
CA ARG A 412 3.45 0.44 -15.78
C ARG A 412 4.96 0.46 -16.03
N VAL A 413 5.44 -0.43 -16.88
CA VAL A 413 6.82 -0.36 -17.37
C VAL A 413 6.87 0.59 -18.56
N GLU A 414 7.69 1.63 -18.43
CA GLU A 414 8.06 2.55 -19.51
C GLU A 414 9.49 2.29 -19.95
N TRP A 415 9.73 2.37 -21.25
CA TRP A 415 11.05 2.22 -21.83
C TRP A 415 11.61 3.59 -22.15
N THR A 416 12.68 3.98 -21.45
CA THR A 416 13.31 5.29 -21.55
C THR A 416 14.58 5.20 -22.39
N GLU A 417 14.77 6.11 -23.33
CA GLU A 417 16.01 6.22 -24.09
C GLU A 417 17.15 6.70 -23.21
N VAL A 418 18.29 6.03 -23.30
CA VAL A 418 19.50 6.41 -22.55
C VAL A 418 20.53 6.94 -23.54
N PRO A 419 21.19 8.09 -23.24
CA PRO A 419 22.28 8.57 -24.07
C PRO A 419 23.40 7.52 -24.15
N PRO A 420 24.07 7.36 -25.30
CA PRO A 420 25.20 6.45 -25.41
C PRO A 420 26.30 6.84 -24.43
N ALA A 421 26.69 5.92 -23.55
CA ALA A 421 27.86 6.10 -22.70
C ALA A 421 29.15 6.17 -23.56
N PRO A 422 30.20 6.89 -23.13
CA PRO A 422 31.48 6.85 -23.81
C PRO A 422 32.01 5.40 -23.86
N PRO A 423 32.59 4.96 -24.99
CA PRO A 423 33.04 3.58 -25.15
C PRO A 423 34.07 3.20 -24.08
N VAL A 424 33.84 2.06 -23.42
CA VAL A 424 34.82 1.49 -22.49
C VAL A 424 35.96 0.90 -23.32
N THR A 425 37.07 1.61 -23.45
CA THR A 425 38.27 1.10 -24.12
C THR A 425 39.15 0.33 -23.13
N GLY A 426 39.32 -0.99 -23.33
CA GLY A 426 40.26 -1.83 -22.57
C GLY A 426 39.72 -3.22 -22.19
N ALA A 427 40.48 -3.96 -21.36
CA ALA A 427 40.29 -5.38 -20.98
C ALA A 427 38.90 -5.80 -20.45
N ALA A 428 37.99 -4.86 -20.16
CA ALA A 428 36.59 -5.13 -19.80
C ALA A 428 35.75 -5.67 -20.97
N ALA A 429 36.15 -5.42 -22.22
CA ALA A 429 35.48 -5.98 -23.41
C ALA A 429 35.65 -7.50 -23.53
N ASP A 430 36.67 -8.09 -22.90
CA ASP A 430 36.89 -9.55 -22.87
C ASP A 430 36.10 -10.23 -21.73
N GLU A 431 35.21 -9.49 -21.05
CA GLU A 431 34.43 -9.97 -19.93
C GLU A 431 32.98 -10.36 -20.25
N VAL A 432 32.61 -10.52 -21.52
CA VAL A 432 31.22 -10.78 -21.92
C VAL A 432 31.11 -12.05 -22.75
N VAL A 433 30.33 -13.01 -22.27
CA VAL A 433 29.88 -14.17 -23.05
C VAL A 433 28.51 -13.84 -23.64
N LEU A 434 28.42 -13.77 -24.97
CA LEU A 434 27.16 -13.53 -25.67
C LEU A 434 26.51 -14.87 -26.01
N LEU A 435 25.25 -15.03 -25.63
CA LEU A 435 24.43 -16.14 -26.09
C LEU A 435 23.17 -15.56 -26.74
N GLU A 436 23.06 -15.75 -28.05
CA GLU A 436 21.75 -15.66 -28.67
C GLU A 436 20.89 -16.75 -28.05
N ALA A 437 19.71 -16.39 -27.57
CA ALA A 437 18.69 -17.35 -27.16
C ALA A 437 18.09 -18.02 -28.40
N GLU A 438 18.92 -18.50 -29.32
CA GLU A 438 18.47 -19.29 -30.46
C GLU A 438 17.67 -20.47 -29.94
N LEU A 439 16.49 -20.65 -30.52
CA LEU A 439 15.59 -21.76 -30.26
C LEU A 439 15.64 -22.72 -31.47
N PRO A 440 16.76 -23.43 -31.71
CA PRO A 440 16.80 -24.43 -32.77
C PRO A 440 15.79 -25.52 -32.43
N ASP A 441 15.12 -26.05 -33.45
CA ASP A 441 14.07 -27.07 -33.31
C ASP A 441 12.90 -26.65 -32.41
N ARG A 442 12.63 -25.33 -32.31
CA ARG A 442 11.51 -24.78 -31.55
C ARG A 442 10.19 -25.44 -31.98
N PRO A 443 9.39 -25.96 -31.02
CA PRO A 443 8.04 -26.44 -31.30
C PRO A 443 7.15 -25.36 -31.94
N ALA A 444 6.31 -25.75 -32.89
CA ALA A 444 5.36 -24.82 -33.51
C ALA A 444 4.26 -24.33 -32.54
N GLU A 445 3.90 -25.18 -31.56
CA GLU A 445 2.92 -24.83 -30.53
C GLU A 445 3.53 -23.83 -29.52
N ALA A 446 2.83 -22.71 -29.29
CA ALA A 446 3.35 -21.61 -28.49
C ALA A 446 3.67 -22.00 -27.03
N SER A 447 2.80 -22.79 -26.39
CA SER A 447 2.96 -23.33 -25.04
C SER A 447 4.24 -24.20 -24.93
N ALA A 448 4.44 -25.09 -25.90
CA ALA A 448 5.62 -25.97 -25.98
C ALA A 448 6.91 -25.18 -26.27
N ALA A 449 6.84 -24.14 -27.10
CA ALA A 449 7.96 -23.24 -27.34
C ALA A 449 8.39 -22.47 -26.08
N VAL A 450 7.44 -22.03 -25.26
CA VAL A 450 7.72 -21.37 -23.97
C VAL A 450 8.47 -22.30 -23.03
N ARG A 451 7.98 -23.54 -22.85
CA ARG A 451 8.67 -24.57 -22.04
C ARG A 451 10.09 -24.81 -22.51
N TYR A 452 10.24 -25.00 -23.83
CA TYR A 452 11.53 -25.24 -24.45
C TYR A 452 12.51 -24.08 -24.17
N ALA A 453 12.09 -22.84 -24.41
CA ALA A 453 12.92 -21.66 -24.20
C ALA A 453 13.30 -21.46 -22.72
N ALA A 454 12.37 -21.63 -21.80
CA ALA A 454 12.63 -21.51 -20.37
C ALA A 454 13.63 -22.59 -19.88
N ALA A 455 13.46 -23.84 -20.31
CA ALA A 455 14.37 -24.94 -19.96
C ALA A 455 15.78 -24.72 -20.53
N ARG A 456 15.87 -24.25 -21.77
CA ARG A 456 17.14 -23.87 -22.42
C ARG A 456 17.83 -22.75 -21.67
N ALA A 457 17.12 -21.67 -21.35
CA ALA A 457 17.67 -20.55 -20.59
C ALA A 457 18.16 -20.97 -19.19
N LEU A 458 17.42 -21.85 -18.51
CA LEU A 458 17.83 -22.41 -17.22
C LEU A 458 19.15 -23.19 -17.34
N ALA A 459 19.28 -24.05 -18.36
CA ALA A 459 20.50 -24.82 -18.59
C ALA A 459 21.71 -23.90 -18.86
N LEU A 460 21.53 -22.83 -19.63
CA LEU A 460 22.58 -21.84 -19.89
C LEU A 460 23.00 -21.09 -18.61
N VAL A 461 22.04 -20.68 -17.79
CA VAL A 461 22.29 -20.06 -16.48
C VAL A 461 23.07 -21.01 -15.58
N GLN A 462 22.63 -22.27 -15.45
CA GLN A 462 23.27 -23.26 -14.61
C GLN A 462 24.69 -23.58 -15.07
N ALA A 463 24.90 -23.76 -16.38
CA ALA A 463 26.24 -23.97 -16.95
C ALA A 463 27.18 -22.81 -16.61
N ARG A 464 26.70 -21.56 -16.70
CA ARG A 464 27.50 -20.38 -16.34
C ARG A 464 27.81 -20.32 -14.85
N LEU A 465 26.84 -20.64 -13.99
CA LEU A 465 27.03 -20.69 -12.53
C LEU A 465 28.05 -21.76 -12.15
N THR A 466 27.95 -22.98 -12.70
CA THR A 466 28.91 -24.06 -12.47
C THR A 466 30.31 -23.71 -12.99
N ALA A 467 30.42 -23.08 -14.16
CA ALA A 467 31.71 -22.63 -14.69
C ALA A 467 32.36 -21.56 -13.80
N ALA A 468 31.56 -20.67 -13.20
CA ALA A 468 32.07 -19.67 -12.24
C ALA A 468 32.59 -20.29 -10.94
N GLU A 469 32.04 -21.43 -10.52
CA GLU A 469 32.46 -22.17 -9.33
C GLU A 469 33.71 -23.03 -9.58
N ALA A 470 33.91 -23.49 -10.82
CA ALA A 470 35.00 -24.40 -11.21
C ALA A 470 36.34 -23.72 -11.55
N GLY A 471 36.38 -22.41 -11.75
CA GLY A 471 37.60 -21.61 -11.98
C GLY A 471 37.71 -20.47 -10.98
N GLU A 472 38.94 -20.04 -10.65
CA GLU A 472 39.22 -18.89 -9.76
C GLU A 472 38.51 -17.61 -10.21
N GLY A 473 37.25 -17.41 -9.80
CA GLY A 473 36.55 -16.12 -9.86
C GLY A 473 36.41 -15.51 -11.25
N ASP A 474 36.05 -16.29 -12.28
CA ASP A 474 35.82 -15.77 -13.65
C ASP A 474 34.79 -14.62 -13.65
N PRO A 475 35.22 -13.34 -13.80
CA PRO A 475 34.39 -12.16 -13.54
C PRO A 475 33.39 -11.85 -14.66
N ARG A 476 33.39 -12.67 -15.73
CA ARG A 476 32.68 -12.39 -16.98
C ARG A 476 31.15 -12.35 -16.82
N ARG A 477 30.49 -11.34 -17.38
CA ARG A 477 29.03 -11.22 -17.43
C ARG A 477 28.47 -12.08 -18.56
N LEU A 478 27.32 -12.71 -18.33
CA LEU A 478 26.58 -13.42 -19.37
C LEU A 478 25.53 -12.47 -19.96
N VAL A 479 25.62 -12.20 -21.27
CA VAL A 479 24.61 -11.42 -22.00
C VAL A 479 23.72 -12.39 -22.77
N LEU A 480 22.43 -12.43 -22.41
CA LEU A 480 21.41 -13.18 -23.15
C LEU A 480 20.71 -12.22 -24.11
N VAL A 481 20.79 -12.53 -25.40
CA VAL A 481 20.17 -11.77 -26.47
C VAL A 481 18.87 -12.46 -26.89
N THR A 482 17.76 -11.73 -26.80
CA THR A 482 16.43 -12.17 -27.24
C THR A 482 15.93 -11.31 -28.39
N ARG A 483 14.82 -11.74 -29.00
CA ARG A 483 14.13 -11.00 -30.06
C ARG A 483 12.65 -10.84 -29.72
N ASN A 484 12.11 -9.63 -29.82
CA ASN A 484 10.71 -9.30 -29.55
C ASN A 484 10.18 -9.86 -28.21
N ALA A 485 11.03 -9.96 -27.19
CA ALA A 485 10.65 -10.47 -25.88
C ALA A 485 9.86 -9.44 -25.05
N VAL A 486 10.06 -8.15 -25.35
CA VAL A 486 9.47 -7.04 -24.62
C VAL A 486 8.93 -5.99 -25.59
N ARG A 487 7.87 -5.30 -25.17
CA ARG A 487 7.26 -4.22 -25.95
C ARG A 487 7.75 -2.88 -25.42
N THR A 488 8.30 -2.07 -26.31
CA THR A 488 8.97 -0.81 -25.93
C THR A 488 8.11 0.44 -26.08
N GLY A 489 6.99 0.37 -26.81
CA GLY A 489 6.04 1.46 -26.97
C GLY A 489 4.99 1.20 -28.05
N ALA A 490 4.11 2.17 -28.30
CA ALA A 490 3.03 2.06 -29.29
C ALA A 490 3.49 1.94 -30.75
N GLY A 491 4.75 2.29 -31.04
CA GLY A 491 5.36 2.12 -32.37
C GLY A 491 6.06 0.78 -32.59
N ASP A 492 6.07 -0.11 -31.60
CA ASP A 492 6.65 -1.45 -31.68
C ASP A 492 5.63 -2.39 -32.33
N ALA A 493 5.66 -2.48 -33.66
CA ALA A 493 4.66 -3.21 -34.46
C ALA A 493 4.88 -4.75 -34.47
N ALA A 494 6.00 -5.22 -33.90
CA ALA A 494 6.32 -6.63 -33.87
C ALA A 494 5.49 -7.35 -32.78
N ARG A 495 4.90 -8.48 -33.14
CA ARG A 495 4.20 -9.35 -32.17
C ARG A 495 5.23 -9.87 -31.17
N LEU A 496 4.92 -9.71 -29.88
CA LEU A 496 5.69 -10.29 -28.78
C LEU A 496 5.90 -11.79 -28.98
N ASP A 497 7.10 -12.26 -28.70
CA ASP A 497 7.44 -13.69 -28.67
C ASP A 497 7.35 -14.23 -27.23
N PRO A 498 6.30 -15.00 -26.89
CA PRO A 498 6.10 -15.53 -25.54
C PRO A 498 7.27 -16.40 -25.05
N ALA A 499 7.96 -17.07 -25.97
CA ALA A 499 9.08 -17.94 -25.62
C ALA A 499 10.27 -17.13 -25.10
N HIS A 500 10.59 -16.02 -25.76
CA HIS A 500 11.62 -15.10 -25.30
C HIS A 500 11.18 -14.27 -24.09
N ALA A 501 9.89 -13.94 -23.98
CA ALA A 501 9.35 -13.30 -22.78
C ALA A 501 9.54 -14.20 -21.53
N ALA A 502 9.36 -15.52 -21.67
CA ALA A 502 9.65 -16.49 -20.61
C ALA A 502 11.11 -16.45 -20.15
N VAL A 503 12.06 -16.33 -21.10
CA VAL A 503 13.49 -16.18 -20.80
C VAL A 503 13.74 -14.92 -19.98
N TRP A 504 13.10 -13.79 -20.33
CA TRP A 504 13.19 -12.54 -19.58
C TRP A 504 12.69 -12.70 -18.14
N GLY A 505 11.52 -13.32 -17.95
CA GLY A 505 10.98 -13.59 -16.61
C GLY A 505 11.92 -14.44 -15.76
N LEU A 506 12.45 -15.53 -16.33
CA LEU A 506 13.41 -16.41 -15.67
C LEU A 506 14.65 -15.65 -15.23
N VAL A 507 15.30 -14.95 -16.17
CA VAL A 507 16.58 -14.28 -15.94
C VAL A 507 16.43 -13.08 -15.00
N ARG A 508 15.27 -12.39 -14.95
CA ARG A 508 14.98 -11.36 -13.94
C ARG A 508 15.08 -11.91 -12.51
N SER A 509 14.58 -13.13 -12.25
CA SER A 509 14.80 -13.80 -10.96
C SER A 509 16.28 -14.09 -10.71
N VAL A 510 16.99 -14.60 -11.73
CA VAL A 510 18.43 -14.89 -11.65
C VAL A 510 19.25 -13.63 -11.37
N GLN A 511 18.90 -12.49 -11.94
CA GLN A 511 19.55 -11.20 -11.67
C GLN A 511 19.39 -10.75 -10.22
N SER A 512 18.29 -11.13 -9.58
CA SER A 512 18.04 -10.88 -8.15
C SER A 512 18.85 -11.83 -7.26
N GLU A 513 19.11 -13.06 -7.71
CA GLU A 513 19.97 -14.04 -7.03
C GLU A 513 21.47 -13.73 -7.20
N HIS A 514 21.85 -13.22 -8.38
CA HIS A 514 23.23 -12.98 -8.78
C HIS A 514 23.41 -11.59 -9.42
N PRO A 515 23.33 -10.49 -8.63
CA PRO A 515 23.43 -9.13 -9.14
C PRO A 515 24.70 -8.87 -9.93
N GLY A 516 24.57 -8.23 -11.10
CA GLY A 516 25.69 -7.83 -11.95
C GLY A 516 26.31 -8.93 -12.82
N ARG A 517 25.86 -10.19 -12.70
CA ARG A 517 26.41 -11.33 -13.47
C ARG A 517 25.68 -11.64 -14.78
N PHE A 518 24.42 -11.22 -14.91
CA PHE A 518 23.57 -11.52 -16.06
C PHE A 518 22.95 -10.24 -16.62
N VAL A 519 22.97 -10.09 -17.94
CA VAL A 519 22.40 -8.94 -18.67
C VAL A 519 21.44 -9.46 -19.74
N LEU A 520 20.27 -8.84 -19.85
CA LEU A 520 19.27 -9.12 -20.89
C LEU A 520 19.30 -8.01 -21.95
N VAL A 521 19.39 -8.41 -23.23
CA VAL A 521 19.30 -7.49 -24.38
C VAL A 521 18.21 -8.00 -25.31
N ASP A 522 17.17 -7.21 -25.58
CA ASP A 522 16.16 -7.56 -26.58
C ASP A 522 16.37 -6.76 -27.86
N ALA A 523 16.70 -7.45 -28.96
CA ALA A 523 17.03 -6.86 -30.24
C ALA A 523 15.89 -6.97 -31.26
N ASP A 524 15.95 -6.16 -32.33
CA ASP A 524 15.04 -6.23 -33.47
C ASP A 524 15.20 -7.57 -34.25
N ALA A 525 14.13 -7.96 -34.95
CA ALA A 525 14.06 -9.24 -35.66
C ALA A 525 14.94 -9.32 -36.93
N ASP A 526 15.22 -8.18 -37.59
CA ASP A 526 15.99 -8.10 -38.84
C ASP A 526 17.35 -7.38 -38.65
N PRO A 527 18.39 -8.05 -38.14
CA PRO A 527 19.76 -7.59 -38.29
C PRO A 527 20.29 -8.02 -39.68
N GLU A 528 21.17 -7.20 -40.28
CA GLU A 528 22.00 -7.66 -41.40
C GLU A 528 22.73 -8.98 -41.02
N PRO A 529 22.85 -9.97 -41.92
CA PRO A 529 23.48 -11.25 -41.61
C PRO A 529 24.91 -11.06 -41.06
N GLY A 530 25.10 -11.34 -39.76
CA GLY A 530 26.40 -11.20 -39.07
C GLY A 530 26.57 -9.95 -38.19
N ALA A 531 25.61 -9.01 -38.14
CA ALA A 531 25.70 -7.77 -37.36
C ALA A 531 25.19 -7.87 -35.90
N ALA A 532 24.29 -8.82 -35.60
CA ALA A 532 23.63 -8.93 -34.31
C ALA A 532 24.56 -9.09 -33.08
N PRO A 533 25.67 -9.86 -33.14
CA PRO A 533 26.52 -10.08 -31.96
C PRO A 533 27.26 -8.82 -31.50
N ASP A 534 27.73 -8.01 -32.44
CA ASP A 534 28.49 -6.78 -32.17
C ASP A 534 27.57 -5.64 -31.73
N GLU A 535 26.36 -5.56 -32.27
CA GLU A 535 25.33 -4.60 -31.85
C GLU A 535 24.82 -4.88 -30.44
N ALA A 536 24.57 -6.15 -30.09
CA ALA A 536 24.11 -6.53 -28.75
C ALA A 536 25.20 -6.33 -27.68
N ARG A 537 26.45 -6.63 -28.02
CA ARG A 537 27.61 -6.33 -27.16
C ARG A 537 27.77 -4.82 -26.97
N SER A 538 27.71 -4.06 -28.06
CA SER A 538 27.75 -2.60 -28.01
C SER A 538 26.59 -2.03 -27.19
N ALA A 539 25.38 -2.58 -27.31
CA ALA A 539 24.22 -2.15 -26.53
C ALA A 539 24.36 -2.45 -25.03
N ALA A 540 24.91 -3.61 -24.67
CA ALA A 540 25.21 -3.95 -23.28
C ALA A 540 26.30 -3.03 -22.69
N ASP A 541 27.31 -2.68 -23.47
CA ASP A 541 28.36 -1.76 -23.07
C ASP A 541 27.86 -0.30 -22.97
N LEU A 542 27.02 0.13 -23.92
CA LEU A 542 26.38 1.46 -23.94
C LEU A 542 25.39 1.65 -22.78
N ALA A 543 24.68 0.58 -22.39
CA ALA A 543 23.78 0.60 -21.24
C ALA A 543 24.54 0.61 -19.89
N GLY A 544 25.86 0.36 -19.91
CA GLY A 544 26.75 0.47 -18.75
C GLY A 544 26.41 -0.51 -17.62
N ALA A 545 25.85 0.01 -16.52
CA ALA A 545 25.47 -0.73 -15.31
C ALA A 545 23.99 -1.18 -15.30
N GLU A 546 23.30 -1.10 -16.44
CA GLU A 546 21.91 -1.52 -16.57
C GLU A 546 21.84 -3.03 -16.79
N PRO A 547 21.02 -3.77 -15.99
CA PRO A 547 20.91 -5.22 -16.13
C PRO A 547 20.05 -5.64 -17.33
N GLN A 548 19.30 -4.70 -17.94
CA GLN A 548 18.31 -4.99 -18.97
C GLN A 548 18.23 -3.81 -19.95
N CYS A 549 18.25 -4.07 -21.25
CA CYS A 549 17.96 -3.07 -22.28
C CYS A 549 17.25 -3.69 -23.50
N ALA A 550 16.62 -2.84 -24.30
CA ALA A 550 16.08 -3.19 -25.61
C ALA A 550 16.72 -2.28 -26.67
N VAL A 551 17.03 -2.86 -27.82
CA VAL A 551 17.56 -2.13 -28.98
C VAL A 551 16.46 -2.06 -30.02
N ARG A 552 16.07 -0.85 -30.40
CA ARG A 552 15.04 -0.58 -31.43
C ARG A 552 15.55 0.48 -32.40
N ALA A 553 15.75 0.10 -33.66
CA ALA A 553 16.28 0.97 -34.71
C ALA A 553 17.56 1.73 -34.27
N GLY A 554 18.50 1.00 -33.65
CA GLY A 554 19.78 1.55 -33.17
C GLY A 554 19.71 2.38 -31.87
N ARG A 555 18.52 2.56 -31.28
CA ARG A 555 18.36 3.25 -29.98
C ARG A 555 18.37 2.24 -28.84
N VAL A 556 19.07 2.59 -27.75
CA VAL A 556 19.12 1.80 -26.52
C VAL A 556 18.07 2.33 -25.54
N LEU A 557 17.10 1.47 -25.24
CA LEU A 557 16.00 1.74 -24.32
C LEU A 557 16.18 0.91 -23.05
N VAL A 558 15.92 1.50 -21.89
CA VAL A 558 15.98 0.78 -20.60
C VAL A 558 14.64 0.83 -19.89
N PRO A 559 14.25 -0.24 -19.17
CA PRO A 559 12.95 -0.27 -18.54
C PRO A 559 12.97 0.50 -17.22
N ARG A 560 11.90 1.24 -16.96
CA ARG A 560 11.64 2.00 -15.74
C ARG A 560 10.19 1.81 -15.33
N LEU A 561 9.95 1.75 -14.03
CA LEU A 561 8.60 1.73 -13.50
C LEU A 561 8.07 3.17 -13.43
N ALA A 562 6.91 3.41 -14.01
CA ALA A 562 6.23 4.70 -14.03
C ALA A 562 4.80 4.57 -13.49
N ARG A 563 4.26 5.66 -12.97
CA ARG A 563 2.87 5.71 -12.47
C ARG A 563 1.91 5.70 -13.65
N THR A 564 0.79 5.00 -13.53
CA THR A 564 -0.29 5.12 -14.51
C THR A 564 -1.03 6.44 -14.27
N PRO A 565 -1.26 7.27 -15.31
CA PRO A 565 -2.10 8.46 -15.18
C PRO A 565 -3.49 8.07 -14.70
N ALA A 566 -4.08 8.83 -13.77
CA ALA A 566 -5.45 8.57 -13.34
C ALA A 566 -6.38 8.72 -14.55
N ALA A 567 -7.12 7.66 -14.90
CA ALA A 567 -8.20 7.77 -15.85
C ALA A 567 -9.24 8.73 -15.26
N THR A 568 -9.67 9.73 -16.04
CA THR A 568 -10.85 10.54 -15.69
C THR A 568 -12.04 9.59 -15.63
N ALA A 569 -12.58 9.39 -14.42
CA ALA A 569 -13.68 8.47 -14.17
C ALA A 569 -14.87 8.81 -15.07
N THR A 570 -15.16 7.94 -16.04
CA THR A 570 -16.43 7.91 -16.77
C THR A 570 -17.47 7.14 -15.95
N THR A 571 -18.74 7.50 -16.11
CA THR A 571 -19.88 7.07 -15.27
C THR A 571 -20.36 5.62 -15.51
N GLU A 572 -19.54 4.77 -16.12
CA GLU A 572 -19.89 3.35 -16.38
C GLU A 572 -19.13 2.41 -15.43
N ALA A 573 -19.76 1.28 -15.08
CA ALA A 573 -19.17 0.27 -14.20
C ALA A 573 -17.84 -0.25 -14.78
N PRO A 574 -16.78 -0.44 -13.95
CA PRO A 574 -15.38 -0.69 -14.39
C PRO A 574 -15.14 -1.80 -15.42
N LEU A 575 -16.00 -2.81 -15.46
CA LEU A 575 -15.85 -3.99 -16.31
C LEU A 575 -16.96 -4.17 -17.34
N GLY A 576 -18.02 -3.34 -17.31
CA GLY A 576 -19.15 -3.44 -18.26
C GLY A 576 -19.78 -4.84 -18.37
N LEU A 577 -19.66 -5.68 -17.34
CA LEU A 577 -20.14 -7.07 -17.37
C LEU A 577 -21.67 -7.12 -17.40
N ASP A 578 -22.23 -7.80 -18.40
CA ASP A 578 -23.66 -8.09 -18.45
C ASP A 578 -24.04 -9.05 -17.29
N PRO A 579 -24.95 -8.64 -16.38
CA PRO A 579 -25.44 -9.52 -15.31
C PRO A 579 -26.04 -10.83 -15.82
N ALA A 580 -26.59 -10.86 -17.04
CA ALA A 580 -27.20 -12.05 -17.65
C ALA A 580 -26.17 -12.98 -18.33
N GLY A 581 -24.92 -12.53 -18.50
CA GLY A 581 -23.83 -13.32 -19.05
C GLY A 581 -23.12 -14.19 -18.01
N THR A 582 -22.43 -15.23 -18.48
CA THR A 582 -21.61 -16.13 -17.65
C THR A 582 -20.18 -15.60 -17.54
N VAL A 583 -19.65 -15.56 -16.31
CA VAL A 583 -18.22 -15.30 -16.06
C VAL A 583 -17.51 -16.58 -15.63
N LEU A 584 -16.45 -16.95 -16.36
CA LEU A 584 -15.57 -18.07 -16.06
C LEU A 584 -14.49 -17.65 -15.06
N VAL A 585 -14.37 -18.35 -13.93
CA VAL A 585 -13.25 -18.19 -13.00
C VAL A 585 -12.47 -19.49 -12.90
N THR A 586 -11.21 -19.48 -13.31
CA THR A 586 -10.30 -20.63 -13.14
C THR A 586 -9.50 -20.51 -11.84
N GLY A 587 -9.19 -21.63 -11.20
CA GLY A 587 -8.59 -21.59 -9.85
C GLY A 587 -9.58 -21.07 -8.81
N ALA A 588 -10.89 -21.19 -9.07
CA ALA A 588 -11.97 -20.61 -8.28
C ALA A 588 -11.96 -21.01 -6.80
N THR A 589 -11.46 -22.21 -6.49
CA THR A 589 -11.37 -22.73 -5.13
C THR A 589 -10.07 -22.34 -4.42
N GLY A 590 -9.16 -21.63 -5.09
CA GLY A 590 -7.99 -21.00 -4.48
C GLY A 590 -8.34 -19.73 -3.72
N ALA A 591 -7.42 -19.21 -2.91
CA ALA A 591 -7.66 -18.03 -2.07
C ALA A 591 -8.10 -16.80 -2.90
N LEU A 592 -7.38 -16.48 -3.98
CA LEU A 592 -7.73 -15.38 -4.89
C LEU A 592 -9.04 -15.65 -5.63
N GLY A 593 -9.22 -16.86 -6.16
CA GLY A 593 -10.42 -17.24 -6.89
C GLY A 593 -11.70 -17.05 -6.08
N ARG A 594 -11.69 -17.40 -4.79
CA ARG A 594 -12.84 -17.20 -3.87
C ARG A 594 -13.15 -15.72 -3.66
N LEU A 595 -12.12 -14.91 -3.40
CA LEU A 595 -12.26 -13.48 -3.16
C LEU A 595 -12.84 -12.78 -4.40
N VAL A 596 -12.25 -13.03 -5.57
CA VAL A 596 -12.69 -12.42 -6.83
C VAL A 596 -14.09 -12.89 -7.21
N SER A 597 -14.42 -14.19 -7.05
CA SER A 597 -15.77 -14.69 -7.35
C SER A 597 -16.83 -13.99 -6.50
N ARG A 598 -16.56 -13.77 -5.20
CA ARG A 598 -17.47 -13.05 -4.31
C ARG A 598 -17.62 -11.59 -4.71
N HIS A 599 -16.50 -10.93 -5.03
CA HIS A 599 -16.47 -9.54 -5.47
C HIS A 599 -17.24 -9.32 -6.77
N LEU A 600 -17.10 -10.23 -7.75
CA LEU A 600 -17.85 -10.19 -9.01
C LEU A 600 -19.36 -10.20 -8.79
N VAL A 601 -19.86 -10.96 -7.81
CA VAL A 601 -21.31 -11.01 -7.51
C VAL A 601 -21.76 -9.78 -6.72
N SER A 602 -21.01 -9.39 -5.69
CA SER A 602 -21.43 -8.32 -4.77
C SER A 602 -21.22 -6.91 -5.32
N ALA A 603 -20.11 -6.68 -6.03
CA ALA A 603 -19.73 -5.36 -6.53
C ALA A 603 -20.02 -5.17 -8.03
N HIS A 604 -19.88 -6.22 -8.85
CA HIS A 604 -20.11 -6.16 -10.30
C HIS A 604 -21.45 -6.76 -10.75
N GLY A 605 -22.26 -7.26 -9.82
CA GLY A 605 -23.62 -7.73 -10.10
C GLY A 605 -23.71 -9.00 -10.94
N VAL A 606 -22.62 -9.75 -11.12
CA VAL A 606 -22.59 -11.00 -11.92
C VAL A 606 -23.57 -12.02 -11.33
N ARG A 607 -24.41 -12.62 -12.19
CA ARG A 607 -25.41 -13.61 -11.77
C ARG A 607 -25.10 -15.03 -12.21
N HIS A 608 -24.32 -15.25 -13.27
CA HIS A 608 -23.96 -16.59 -13.72
C HIS A 608 -22.46 -16.80 -13.62
N LEU A 609 -22.03 -17.75 -12.80
CA LEU A 609 -20.62 -18.08 -12.58
C LEU A 609 -20.31 -19.52 -13.00
N LEU A 610 -19.29 -19.69 -13.83
CA LEU A 610 -18.67 -20.97 -14.11
C LEU A 610 -17.34 -21.05 -13.36
N LEU A 611 -17.31 -21.84 -12.29
CA LEU A 611 -16.16 -21.98 -11.40
C LEU A 611 -15.44 -23.30 -11.70
N ILE A 612 -14.23 -23.21 -12.24
CA ILE A 612 -13.45 -24.40 -12.62
C ILE A 612 -12.20 -24.59 -11.75
N SER A 613 -11.96 -25.85 -11.37
CA SER A 613 -10.73 -26.29 -10.73
C SER A 613 -10.49 -27.77 -11.04
N ARG A 614 -9.26 -28.27 -10.88
CA ARG A 614 -8.93 -29.69 -11.16
C ARG A 614 -9.82 -30.70 -10.42
N ARG A 615 -10.23 -30.37 -9.19
CA ARG A 615 -11.11 -31.23 -8.37
C ARG A 615 -12.60 -30.88 -8.53
N GLY A 616 -12.92 -29.72 -9.12
CA GLY A 616 -14.31 -29.28 -9.34
C GLY A 616 -15.13 -29.27 -8.05
N PRO A 617 -16.34 -29.88 -8.05
CA PRO A 617 -17.18 -30.00 -6.85
C PRO A 617 -16.52 -30.71 -5.67
N GLU A 618 -15.55 -31.60 -5.92
CA GLU A 618 -14.82 -32.35 -4.89
C GLU A 618 -13.67 -31.53 -4.26
N ALA A 619 -13.46 -30.28 -4.68
CA ALA A 619 -12.49 -29.42 -4.05
C ALA A 619 -12.97 -28.99 -2.65
N GLU A 620 -12.05 -28.98 -1.69
CA GLU A 620 -12.30 -28.51 -0.33
C GLU A 620 -12.94 -27.11 -0.32
N GLY A 621 -14.06 -26.95 0.39
CA GLY A 621 -14.82 -25.70 0.47
C GLY A 621 -15.52 -25.27 -0.84
N ALA A 622 -15.61 -26.10 -1.88
CA ALA A 622 -16.30 -25.73 -3.13
C ALA A 622 -17.81 -25.57 -2.93
N SER A 623 -18.44 -26.51 -2.21
CA SER A 623 -19.89 -26.45 -1.90
C SER A 623 -20.25 -25.24 -1.04
N GLU A 624 -19.41 -24.90 -0.06
CA GLU A 624 -19.58 -23.71 0.79
C GLU A 624 -19.45 -22.41 -0.02
N LEU A 625 -18.51 -22.36 -0.95
CA LEU A 625 -18.34 -21.23 -1.88
C LEU A 625 -19.58 -21.06 -2.76
N ALA A 626 -20.06 -22.14 -3.39
CA ALA A 626 -21.25 -22.09 -4.23
C ALA A 626 -22.50 -21.67 -3.45
N ALA A 627 -22.70 -22.21 -2.25
CA ALA A 627 -23.81 -21.82 -1.37
C ALA A 627 -23.73 -20.35 -0.96
N GLY A 628 -22.53 -19.86 -0.60
CA GLY A 628 -22.31 -18.47 -0.22
C GLY A 628 -22.55 -17.49 -1.38
N LEU A 629 -22.15 -17.84 -2.60
CA LEU A 629 -22.42 -17.04 -3.79
C LEU A 629 -23.90 -17.11 -4.19
N GLY A 630 -24.55 -18.26 -4.01
CA GLY A 630 -26.00 -18.43 -4.18
C GLY A 630 -26.81 -17.55 -3.24
N ALA A 631 -26.41 -17.43 -1.98
CA ALA A 631 -27.03 -16.51 -1.02
C ALA A 631 -26.89 -15.03 -1.42
N LEU A 632 -25.88 -14.69 -2.24
CA LEU A 632 -25.69 -13.36 -2.82
C LEU A 632 -26.42 -13.18 -4.17
N GLY A 633 -27.19 -14.18 -4.59
CA GLY A 633 -28.05 -14.12 -5.78
C GLY A 633 -27.39 -14.61 -7.08
N ALA A 634 -26.29 -15.36 -7.02
CA ALA A 634 -25.65 -15.94 -8.20
C ALA A 634 -26.00 -17.43 -8.41
N GLU A 635 -26.19 -17.83 -9.67
CA GLU A 635 -26.22 -19.21 -10.10
C GLU A 635 -24.79 -19.69 -10.39
N VAL A 636 -24.36 -20.76 -9.70
CA VAL A 636 -22.97 -21.24 -9.74
C VAL A 636 -22.92 -22.63 -10.34
N THR A 637 -22.16 -22.77 -11.42
CA THR A 637 -21.78 -24.07 -11.99
C THR A 637 -20.35 -24.41 -11.57
N LEU A 638 -20.17 -25.52 -10.86
CA LEU A 638 -18.86 -26.06 -10.50
C LEU A 638 -18.46 -27.16 -11.49
N ALA A 639 -17.30 -27.02 -12.15
CA ALA A 639 -16.80 -28.04 -13.06
C ALA A 639 -15.38 -28.50 -12.68
N ALA A 640 -15.16 -29.82 -12.73
CA ALA A 640 -13.83 -30.41 -12.62
C ALA A 640 -13.13 -30.28 -13.98
N CYS A 641 -12.13 -29.41 -14.07
CA CYS A 641 -11.39 -29.16 -15.29
C CYS A 641 -9.97 -28.69 -14.96
N ASP A 642 -8.98 -29.29 -15.61
CA ASP A 642 -7.65 -28.69 -15.72
C ASP A 642 -7.65 -27.77 -16.95
N ALA A 643 -7.39 -26.48 -16.75
CA ALA A 643 -7.35 -25.52 -17.86
C ALA A 643 -6.14 -25.76 -18.78
N ALA A 644 -5.12 -26.47 -18.31
CA ALA A 644 -4.00 -26.92 -19.17
C ALA A 644 -4.40 -28.08 -20.10
N ASP A 645 -5.55 -28.75 -19.89
CA ASP A 645 -6.10 -29.71 -20.84
C ASP A 645 -7.06 -29.00 -21.80
N ARG A 646 -6.60 -28.75 -23.02
CA ARG A 646 -7.37 -28.05 -24.06
C ARG A 646 -8.70 -28.73 -24.38
N THR A 647 -8.74 -30.06 -24.38
CA THR A 647 -9.93 -30.82 -24.76
C THR A 647 -10.97 -30.76 -23.65
N ALA A 648 -10.55 -30.93 -22.39
CA ALA A 648 -11.42 -30.79 -21.24
C ALA A 648 -11.97 -29.36 -21.12
N LEU A 649 -11.13 -28.35 -21.34
CA LEU A 649 -11.55 -26.95 -21.30
C LEU A 649 -12.56 -26.62 -22.40
N ALA A 650 -12.35 -27.10 -23.63
CA ALA A 650 -13.31 -26.93 -24.72
C ALA A 650 -14.68 -27.52 -24.37
N ALA A 651 -14.71 -28.75 -23.84
CA ALA A 651 -15.95 -29.41 -23.42
C ALA A 651 -16.72 -28.61 -22.35
N VAL A 652 -16.00 -28.00 -21.40
CA VAL A 652 -16.61 -27.16 -20.36
C VAL A 652 -17.13 -25.83 -20.91
N LEU A 653 -16.41 -25.23 -21.87
CA LEU A 653 -16.84 -23.99 -22.54
C LEU A 653 -18.03 -24.19 -23.49
N ASP A 654 -18.13 -25.37 -24.11
CA ASP A 654 -19.23 -25.75 -25.00
C ASP A 654 -20.52 -26.09 -24.23
N ALA A 655 -20.40 -26.44 -22.95
CA ALA A 655 -21.54 -26.71 -22.07
C ALA A 655 -22.24 -25.44 -21.56
N ILE A 656 -21.69 -24.24 -21.83
CA ILE A 656 -22.27 -22.97 -21.39
C ILE A 656 -23.60 -22.72 -22.13
N PRO A 657 -24.72 -22.48 -21.42
CA PRO A 657 -26.01 -22.26 -22.05
C PRO A 657 -26.02 -21.05 -22.99
N ALA A 658 -26.61 -21.19 -24.17
CA ALA A 658 -26.74 -20.09 -25.13
C ALA A 658 -27.61 -18.91 -24.61
N ALA A 659 -28.48 -19.16 -23.62
CA ALA A 659 -29.25 -18.12 -22.95
C ALA A 659 -28.40 -17.22 -22.04
N HIS A 660 -27.24 -17.71 -21.59
CA HIS A 660 -26.32 -17.02 -20.69
C HIS A 660 -24.89 -17.13 -21.25
N PRO A 661 -24.58 -16.47 -22.38
CA PRO A 661 -23.31 -16.64 -23.08
C PRO A 661 -22.12 -16.24 -22.20
N LEU A 662 -20.94 -16.76 -22.51
CA LEU A 662 -19.71 -16.36 -21.83
C LEU A 662 -19.37 -14.91 -22.17
N THR A 663 -19.34 -14.04 -21.16
CA THR A 663 -19.06 -12.59 -21.31
C THR A 663 -17.78 -12.16 -20.59
N GLY A 664 -17.23 -13.01 -19.70
CA GLY A 664 -16.01 -12.69 -18.97
C GLY A 664 -15.16 -13.91 -18.62
N VAL A 665 -13.84 -13.74 -18.59
CA VAL A 665 -12.87 -14.75 -18.16
C VAL A 665 -11.94 -14.15 -17.10
N VAL A 666 -11.78 -14.84 -15.98
CA VAL A 666 -10.81 -14.53 -14.92
C VAL A 666 -9.95 -15.76 -14.64
N HIS A 667 -8.65 -15.67 -14.93
CA HIS A 667 -7.69 -16.72 -14.66
C HIS A 667 -6.93 -16.46 -13.36
N ALA A 668 -7.31 -17.12 -12.27
CA ALA A 668 -6.65 -17.03 -10.97
C ALA A 668 -5.89 -18.32 -10.60
N ALA A 669 -5.71 -19.26 -11.55
CA ALA A 669 -4.99 -20.49 -11.31
C ALA A 669 -3.47 -20.25 -11.30
N GLY A 670 -2.78 -20.89 -10.37
CA GLY A 670 -1.32 -20.82 -10.25
C GLY A 670 -0.79 -21.85 -9.26
N VAL A 671 0.42 -22.34 -9.52
CA VAL A 671 1.13 -23.26 -8.63
C VAL A 671 2.50 -22.65 -8.34
N LEU A 672 2.90 -22.68 -7.07
CA LEU A 672 4.23 -22.24 -6.64
C LEU A 672 5.09 -23.47 -6.37
N ASP A 673 6.32 -23.45 -6.88
CA ASP A 673 7.33 -24.49 -6.63
C ASP A 673 8.73 -23.86 -6.63
N ASP A 674 8.92 -22.89 -5.73
CA ASP A 674 10.11 -22.02 -5.68
C ASP A 674 11.43 -22.81 -5.50
N ALA A 675 12.46 -22.41 -6.24
CA ALA A 675 13.82 -22.93 -6.15
C ALA A 675 14.84 -21.88 -6.63
N LEU A 676 16.05 -21.86 -6.06
CA LEU A 676 17.16 -21.06 -6.60
C LEU A 676 17.54 -21.59 -7.99
N ALA A 677 18.03 -20.71 -8.86
CA ALA A 677 18.36 -21.06 -10.24
C ALA A 677 19.37 -22.22 -10.34
N GLY A 678 20.34 -22.27 -9.43
CA GLY A 678 21.34 -23.36 -9.36
C GLY A 678 20.76 -24.73 -8.98
N SER A 679 19.58 -24.81 -8.38
CA SER A 679 18.94 -26.06 -7.94
C SER A 679 17.55 -26.30 -8.53
N LEU A 680 17.09 -25.42 -9.42
CA LEU A 680 15.82 -25.57 -10.14
C LEU A 680 15.97 -26.66 -11.20
N THR A 681 15.09 -27.67 -11.17
CA THR A 681 15.09 -28.75 -12.17
C THR A 681 14.07 -28.47 -13.27
N ALA A 682 14.24 -29.12 -14.43
CA ALA A 682 13.32 -28.99 -15.56
C ALA A 682 11.88 -29.41 -15.20
N GLU A 683 11.73 -30.43 -14.35
CA GLU A 683 10.41 -30.92 -13.91
C GLU A 683 9.71 -29.92 -12.99
N ARG A 684 10.45 -29.22 -12.12
CA ARG A 684 9.90 -28.16 -11.26
C ARG A 684 9.57 -26.90 -12.05
N LEU A 685 10.32 -26.63 -13.11
CA LEU A 685 10.01 -25.57 -14.07
C LEU A 685 8.72 -25.87 -14.83
N ASP A 686 8.61 -27.07 -15.41
CA ASP A 686 7.46 -27.52 -16.20
C ASP A 686 6.14 -27.52 -15.39
N ARG A 687 6.20 -28.02 -14.15
CA ARG A 687 5.06 -28.05 -13.20
C ARG A 687 4.44 -26.68 -12.96
N VAL A 688 5.24 -25.62 -12.99
CA VAL A 688 4.77 -24.24 -12.76
C VAL A 688 4.30 -23.57 -14.06
N LEU A 689 4.96 -23.87 -15.18
CA LEU A 689 4.60 -23.31 -16.48
C LEU A 689 3.22 -23.78 -16.95
N GLY A 690 2.89 -25.07 -16.83
CA GLY A 690 1.65 -25.64 -17.38
C GLY A 690 0.36 -24.94 -16.92
N PRO A 691 0.07 -24.85 -15.61
CA PRO A 691 -1.18 -24.27 -15.11
C PRO A 691 -1.42 -22.78 -15.41
N LYS A 692 -0.38 -22.03 -15.79
CA LYS A 692 -0.46 -20.60 -16.12
C LYS A 692 -0.35 -20.35 -17.62
N THR A 693 0.67 -20.93 -18.24
CA THR A 693 1.01 -20.68 -19.65
C THR A 693 0.02 -21.40 -20.56
N ASP A 694 -0.12 -22.71 -20.40
CA ASP A 694 -1.00 -23.52 -21.28
C ASP A 694 -2.45 -23.12 -21.08
N ALA A 695 -2.86 -22.96 -19.82
CA ALA A 695 -4.20 -22.50 -19.49
C ALA A 695 -4.51 -21.15 -20.13
N ALA A 696 -3.60 -20.17 -20.09
CA ALA A 696 -3.81 -18.88 -20.72
C ALA A 696 -3.90 -18.98 -22.25
N PHE A 697 -3.04 -19.76 -22.90
CA PHE A 697 -3.12 -20.00 -24.35
C PHE A 697 -4.42 -20.69 -24.75
N HIS A 698 -4.81 -21.76 -24.05
CA HIS A 698 -6.04 -22.48 -24.35
C HIS A 698 -7.28 -21.62 -24.10
N LEU A 699 -7.32 -20.85 -23.02
CA LEU A 699 -8.40 -19.90 -22.77
C LEU A 699 -8.48 -18.89 -23.91
N HIS A 700 -7.37 -18.26 -24.28
CA HIS A 700 -7.34 -17.30 -25.39
C HIS A 700 -7.82 -17.93 -26.70
N GLU A 701 -7.27 -19.08 -27.10
CA GLU A 701 -7.64 -19.76 -28.35
C GLU A 701 -9.09 -20.22 -28.40
N LEU A 702 -9.65 -20.67 -27.28
CA LEU A 702 -11.02 -21.20 -27.22
C LEU A 702 -12.07 -20.10 -27.02
N THR A 703 -11.67 -18.89 -26.60
CA THR A 703 -12.60 -17.77 -26.39
C THR A 703 -12.37 -16.57 -27.30
N ARG A 704 -11.34 -16.56 -28.16
CA ARG A 704 -10.99 -15.45 -29.07
C ARG A 704 -12.13 -14.97 -29.98
N ASP A 705 -13.02 -15.87 -30.37
CA ASP A 705 -14.12 -15.58 -31.29
C ASP A 705 -15.44 -15.30 -30.51
N ARG A 706 -15.37 -15.14 -29.18
CA ARG A 706 -16.51 -14.78 -28.31
C ARG A 706 -16.44 -13.30 -27.93
N ASP A 707 -17.61 -12.68 -27.77
CA ASP A 707 -17.76 -11.27 -27.39
C ASP A 707 -17.57 -11.09 -25.88
N LEU A 708 -16.31 -11.08 -25.43
CA LEU A 708 -15.95 -10.92 -24.02
C LEU A 708 -15.82 -9.44 -23.66
N ALA A 709 -16.56 -9.01 -22.64
CA ALA A 709 -16.38 -7.72 -21.99
C ALA A 709 -15.10 -7.67 -21.15
N ALA A 710 -14.61 -8.82 -20.66
CA ALA A 710 -13.40 -8.90 -19.85
C ALA A 710 -12.60 -10.20 -20.04
N PHE A 711 -11.28 -10.08 -20.15
CA PHE A 711 -10.35 -11.22 -20.12
C PHE A 711 -9.17 -10.88 -19.19
N VAL A 712 -9.24 -11.32 -17.94
CA VAL A 712 -8.30 -10.95 -16.87
C VAL A 712 -7.44 -12.14 -16.47
N LEU A 713 -6.12 -11.99 -16.59
CA LEU A 713 -5.15 -13.00 -16.16
C LEU A 713 -4.43 -12.54 -14.89
N PHE A 714 -4.46 -13.31 -13.79
CA PHE A 714 -3.65 -13.00 -12.62
C PHE A 714 -2.19 -13.47 -12.83
N SER A 715 -1.27 -12.52 -12.95
CA SER A 715 0.18 -12.63 -13.03
C SER A 715 0.86 -12.29 -11.68
N SER A 716 2.18 -12.10 -11.64
CA SER A 716 2.94 -11.68 -10.46
C SER A 716 4.02 -10.66 -10.77
N LEU A 717 4.37 -9.87 -9.74
CA LEU A 717 5.48 -8.92 -9.78
C LEU A 717 6.81 -9.62 -10.09
N ALA A 718 6.93 -10.91 -9.75
CA ALA A 718 8.11 -11.72 -10.01
C ALA A 718 8.50 -11.74 -11.50
N GLY A 719 7.53 -11.78 -12.42
CA GLY A 719 7.79 -11.73 -13.87
C GLY A 719 8.36 -10.38 -14.34
N THR A 720 8.15 -9.30 -13.59
CA THR A 720 8.59 -7.94 -13.95
C THR A 720 9.83 -7.48 -13.20
N LEU A 721 9.81 -7.54 -11.86
CA LEU A 721 10.95 -7.11 -11.03
C LEU A 721 11.99 -8.21 -10.83
N GLY A 722 11.61 -9.48 -11.00
CA GLY A 722 12.38 -10.61 -10.52
C GLY A 722 12.22 -10.78 -9.01
N THR A 723 12.00 -12.01 -8.56
CA THR A 723 12.04 -12.38 -7.15
C THR A 723 12.97 -13.57 -7.00
N ALA A 724 14.05 -13.42 -6.24
CA ALA A 724 15.01 -14.50 -6.05
C ALA A 724 14.33 -15.82 -5.69
N GLY A 725 14.75 -16.94 -6.28
CA GLY A 725 14.16 -18.26 -6.05
C GLY A 725 12.80 -18.51 -6.71
N GLN A 726 12.32 -17.60 -7.58
CA GLN A 726 11.05 -17.74 -8.31
C GLN A 726 11.26 -17.76 -9.83
N ALA A 727 12.39 -18.27 -10.30
CA ALA A 727 12.74 -18.23 -11.72
C ALA A 727 11.74 -18.97 -12.61
N ASN A 728 11.18 -20.10 -12.14
CA ASN A 728 10.10 -20.82 -12.84
C ASN A 728 8.78 -20.04 -12.89
N TYR A 729 8.37 -19.45 -11.76
CA TYR A 729 7.13 -18.68 -11.67
C TYR A 729 7.21 -17.38 -12.46
N ALA A 730 8.33 -16.67 -12.38
CA ALA A 730 8.60 -15.45 -13.14
C ALA A 730 8.61 -15.72 -14.66
N ALA A 731 9.13 -16.87 -15.10
CA ALA A 731 9.07 -17.29 -16.49
C ALA A 731 7.62 -17.48 -16.97
N ALA A 732 6.79 -18.17 -16.18
CA ALA A 732 5.38 -18.39 -16.49
C ALA A 732 4.58 -17.07 -16.58
N ASP A 733 4.84 -16.16 -15.65
CA ASP A 733 4.15 -14.86 -15.59
C ASP A 733 4.56 -13.90 -16.72
N ALA A 734 5.78 -14.01 -17.22
CA ALA A 734 6.25 -13.19 -18.34
C ALA A 734 5.79 -13.74 -19.71
N ALA A 735 5.56 -15.05 -19.82
CA ALA A 735 5.15 -15.70 -21.06
C ALA A 735 3.65 -15.60 -21.36
N GLY A 736 2.81 -15.40 -20.34
CA GLY A 736 1.38 -15.25 -20.51
C GLY A 736 1.00 -13.95 -21.25
N PRO A 737 -0.13 -13.90 -21.97
CA PRO A 737 -0.71 -12.64 -22.40
C PRO A 737 -0.92 -11.72 -21.17
N HIS A 738 -0.72 -10.42 -21.35
CA HIS A 738 -0.65 -9.39 -20.30
C HIS A 738 -1.69 -9.58 -19.18
N GLY A 739 -1.24 -9.54 -17.92
CA GLY A 739 -2.05 -9.85 -16.74
C GLY A 739 -1.79 -8.97 -15.51
N MET A 740 -2.71 -9.07 -14.56
CA MET A 740 -2.79 -8.38 -13.27
C MET A 740 -1.99 -9.06 -12.17
N VAL A 741 -1.15 -8.35 -11.43
CA VAL A 741 -0.28 -8.94 -10.40
C VAL A 741 -1.03 -9.33 -9.12
N GLY A 742 -0.89 -10.57 -8.60
CA GLY A 742 -1.52 -10.99 -7.34
C GLY A 742 -0.80 -12.09 -6.56
N GLY A 743 -0.69 -11.89 -5.23
CA GLY A 743 -0.50 -12.89 -4.17
C GLY A 743 0.88 -13.56 -4.02
N ALA A 744 1.44 -13.57 -2.80
CA ALA A 744 2.69 -14.26 -2.46
C ALA A 744 2.63 -14.94 -1.08
N ALA A 745 3.38 -16.04 -0.91
CA ALA A 745 3.52 -16.75 0.38
C ALA A 745 4.26 -15.92 1.44
N ALA A 746 4.09 -16.22 2.74
CA ALA A 746 4.61 -15.43 3.86
C ALA A 746 6.13 -15.15 3.82
N GLY A 747 6.95 -16.12 3.37
CA GLY A 747 8.39 -15.92 3.19
C GLY A 747 8.76 -14.98 2.03
N THR A 748 7.88 -14.87 1.03
CA THR A 748 8.00 -13.94 -0.09
C THR A 748 7.55 -12.53 0.32
N LEU A 749 6.52 -12.39 1.17
CA LEU A 749 6.10 -11.10 1.74
C LEU A 749 7.23 -10.43 2.56
N ALA A 750 7.98 -11.23 3.34
CA ALA A 750 9.13 -10.72 4.10
C ALA A 750 10.29 -10.26 3.20
N ARG A 751 10.49 -10.89 2.03
CA ARG A 751 11.47 -10.47 1.01
C ARG A 751 11.01 -9.22 0.27
N MET A 752 9.74 -9.17 -0.12
CA MET A 752 9.08 -8.03 -0.75
C MET A 752 9.19 -6.77 0.12
N ALA A 753 8.96 -6.89 1.43
CA ALA A 753 9.15 -5.79 2.36
C ALA A 753 10.59 -5.25 2.37
N ARG A 754 11.60 -6.13 2.25
CA ARG A 754 13.02 -5.73 2.16
C ARG A 754 13.38 -5.04 0.84
N SER A 755 12.65 -5.31 -0.24
CA SER A 755 12.77 -4.64 -1.54
C SER A 755 11.85 -3.42 -1.69
N GLY A 756 11.21 -2.95 -0.62
CA GLY A 756 10.34 -1.77 -0.63
C GLY A 756 8.95 -2.01 -1.20
N VAL A 757 8.50 -3.25 -1.31
CA VAL A 757 7.13 -3.63 -1.70
C VAL A 757 6.34 -4.01 -0.44
N SER A 758 5.20 -3.38 -0.21
CA SER A 758 4.34 -3.65 0.95
C SER A 758 3.28 -4.70 0.62
N PRO A 759 2.95 -5.62 1.55
CA PRO A 759 1.85 -6.58 1.37
C PRO A 759 0.52 -5.83 1.22
N LEU A 760 -0.43 -6.36 0.45
CA LEU A 760 -1.79 -5.80 0.30
C LEU A 760 -2.77 -6.60 1.15
N SER A 761 -3.75 -5.93 1.76
CA SER A 761 -4.92 -6.63 2.32
C SER A 761 -5.83 -7.15 1.19
N PRO A 762 -6.75 -8.11 1.45
CA PRO A 762 -7.74 -8.54 0.46
C PRO A 762 -8.55 -7.38 -0.13
N ASP A 763 -9.03 -6.47 0.71
CA ASP A 763 -9.84 -5.33 0.28
C ASP A 763 -9.02 -4.34 -0.57
N GLU A 764 -7.77 -4.08 -0.19
CA GLU A 764 -6.84 -3.28 -0.99
C GLU A 764 -6.55 -3.94 -2.35
N GLY A 765 -6.43 -5.27 -2.39
CA GLY A 765 -6.24 -6.03 -3.61
C GLY A 765 -7.44 -5.98 -4.54
N LEU A 766 -8.66 -6.07 -4.01
CA LEU A 766 -9.90 -5.97 -4.79
C LEU A 766 -10.13 -4.56 -5.32
N ALA A 767 -9.86 -3.53 -4.52
CA ALA A 767 -9.95 -2.15 -4.98
C ALA A 767 -8.92 -1.84 -6.09
N LEU A 768 -7.71 -2.41 -6.01
CA LEU A 768 -6.72 -2.33 -7.08
C LEU A 768 -7.12 -3.13 -8.33
N PHE A 769 -7.82 -4.25 -8.14
CA PHE A 769 -8.41 -4.99 -9.24
C PHE A 769 -9.39 -4.11 -10.02
N ASP A 770 -10.32 -3.44 -9.34
CA ASP A 770 -11.29 -2.55 -9.98
C ASP A 770 -10.62 -1.34 -10.64
N ALA A 771 -9.62 -0.74 -9.99
CA ALA A 771 -8.89 0.39 -10.54
C ALA A 771 -8.13 0.03 -11.82
N ALA A 772 -7.51 -1.17 -11.87
CA ALA A 772 -6.77 -1.61 -13.03
C ALA A 772 -7.67 -2.00 -14.20
N THR A 773 -8.81 -2.67 -13.93
CA THR A 773 -9.77 -3.03 -14.97
C THR A 773 -10.45 -1.79 -15.56
N ALA A 774 -10.80 -0.80 -14.74
CA ALA A 774 -11.28 0.49 -15.22
C ALA A 774 -10.23 1.22 -16.08
N ALA A 775 -8.96 1.21 -15.66
CA ALA A 775 -7.88 1.84 -16.41
C ALA A 775 -7.63 1.16 -17.77
N ALA A 776 -7.74 -0.16 -17.84
CA ALA A 776 -7.68 -0.92 -19.09
C ALA A 776 -8.87 -0.59 -20.00
N ALA A 777 -10.11 -0.61 -19.49
CA ALA A 777 -11.30 -0.26 -20.28
C ALA A 777 -11.25 1.19 -20.83
N GLY A 778 -10.76 2.14 -20.04
CA GLY A 778 -10.53 3.53 -20.48
C GLY A 778 -9.45 3.66 -21.56
N ALA A 779 -8.42 2.81 -21.54
CA ALA A 779 -7.39 2.80 -22.58
C ALA A 779 -7.92 2.22 -23.90
N ALA A 780 -8.68 1.12 -23.85
CA ALA A 780 -9.30 0.50 -25.02
C ALA A 780 -10.26 1.44 -25.75
N THR A 781 -11.09 2.19 -25.01
CA THR A 781 -12.03 3.18 -25.58
C THR A 781 -11.31 4.37 -26.23
N ALA A 782 -10.20 4.84 -25.66
CA ALA A 782 -9.40 5.93 -26.22
C ALA A 782 -8.61 5.53 -27.48
N ALA A 783 -8.22 4.26 -27.60
CA ALA A 783 -7.40 3.76 -28.72
C ALA A 783 -8.21 3.38 -29.98
N GLY A 784 -9.52 3.19 -29.86
CA GLY A 784 -10.39 2.73 -30.96
C GLY A 784 -10.27 1.23 -31.24
N THR A 785 -11.33 0.63 -31.80
CA THR A 785 -11.50 -0.84 -31.93
C THR A 785 -10.40 -1.55 -32.74
N ALA A 786 -9.73 -0.86 -33.66
CA ALA A 786 -8.63 -1.42 -34.45
C ALA A 786 -7.31 -1.55 -33.67
N ALA A 787 -7.01 -0.64 -32.74
CA ALA A 787 -5.79 -0.68 -31.92
C ALA A 787 -5.91 -1.63 -30.71
N ALA A 788 -7.14 -1.87 -30.24
CA ALA A 788 -7.43 -2.87 -29.20
C ALA A 788 -7.14 -4.31 -29.68
N ALA A 789 -7.33 -4.59 -30.98
CA ALA A 789 -7.01 -5.88 -31.60
C ALA A 789 -5.48 -6.11 -31.76
N ASP A 790 -4.69 -5.04 -31.84
CA ASP A 790 -3.23 -5.07 -32.01
C ASP A 790 -2.45 -5.06 -30.67
N GLY A 791 -3.11 -5.35 -29.54
CA GLY A 791 -2.43 -5.60 -28.26
C GLY A 791 -1.81 -4.35 -27.63
N ALA A 792 -2.36 -3.17 -27.92
CA ALA A 792 -1.87 -1.88 -27.46
C ALA A 792 -2.15 -1.60 -25.96
N GLU A 793 -1.95 -2.54 -25.03
CA GLU A 793 -2.17 -2.26 -23.60
C GLU A 793 -0.98 -2.61 -22.72
N ALA A 794 -0.57 -1.63 -21.91
CA ALA A 794 0.55 -1.75 -20.99
C ALA A 794 0.18 -2.70 -19.84
N VAL A 795 1.08 -3.62 -19.46
CA VAL A 795 0.93 -4.40 -18.22
C VAL A 795 0.76 -3.42 -17.06
N LEU A 796 -0.42 -3.43 -16.43
CA LEU A 796 -0.67 -2.68 -15.20
C LEU A 796 -0.17 -3.52 -14.02
N LEU A 797 0.59 -2.86 -13.15
CA LEU A 797 1.25 -3.44 -12.00
C LEU A 797 0.59 -2.88 -10.74
N PRO A 798 -0.46 -3.54 -10.21
CA PRO A 798 -1.05 -3.20 -8.93
C PRO A 798 -0.08 -3.60 -7.81
N VAL A 799 0.73 -2.66 -7.33
CA VAL A 799 1.75 -2.90 -6.30
C VAL A 799 1.93 -1.71 -5.38
N ARG A 800 1.84 -1.91 -4.06
CA ARG A 800 2.15 -0.85 -3.09
C ARG A 800 3.65 -0.73 -2.87
N LEU A 801 4.24 0.38 -3.29
CA LEU A 801 5.67 0.66 -3.08
C LEU A 801 5.89 1.60 -1.89
N ASN A 802 6.75 1.22 -0.96
CA ASN A 802 7.24 2.11 0.09
C ASN A 802 8.43 2.93 -0.42
N LEU A 803 8.14 3.93 -1.24
CA LEU A 803 9.15 4.80 -1.85
C LEU A 803 9.97 5.56 -0.80
N ALA A 804 9.38 5.92 0.34
CA ALA A 804 10.08 6.57 1.45
C ALA A 804 11.13 5.66 2.10
N ALA A 805 10.81 4.37 2.30
CA ALA A 805 11.80 3.39 2.74
C ALA A 805 12.91 3.22 1.70
N LEU A 806 12.57 3.08 0.41
CA LEU A 806 13.57 2.96 -0.66
C LEU A 806 14.52 4.15 -0.72
N ARG A 807 14.01 5.38 -0.60
CA ARG A 807 14.82 6.62 -0.55
C ARG A 807 15.77 6.64 0.64
N ARG A 808 15.32 6.24 1.83
CA ARG A 808 16.16 6.17 3.05
C ARG A 808 17.33 5.19 2.90
N HIS A 809 17.14 4.09 2.17
CA HIS A 809 18.15 3.06 1.99
C HIS A 809 19.01 3.23 0.73
N ALA A 810 18.67 4.16 -0.17
CA ALA A 810 19.38 4.35 -1.44
C ALA A 810 20.88 4.72 -1.28
N GLY A 811 21.29 5.18 -0.09
CA GLY A 811 22.70 5.44 0.25
C GLY A 811 23.48 4.24 0.81
N THR A 812 22.79 3.17 1.23
CA THR A 812 23.41 1.97 1.83
C THR A 812 23.16 0.69 1.03
N ARG A 813 22.18 0.71 0.11
CA ARG A 813 21.88 -0.40 -0.81
C ARG A 813 21.58 0.15 -2.22
N PRO A 814 22.01 -0.56 -3.29
CA PRO A 814 21.67 -0.17 -4.65
C PRO A 814 20.15 -0.28 -4.88
N VAL A 815 19.55 0.78 -5.42
CA VAL A 815 18.14 0.80 -5.84
C VAL A 815 17.98 -0.08 -7.08
N PRO A 816 17.00 -1.02 -7.11
CA PRO A 816 16.71 -1.83 -8.29
C PRO A 816 16.53 -0.97 -9.54
N ALA A 817 17.10 -1.39 -10.68
CA ALA A 817 17.17 -0.57 -11.90
C ALA A 817 15.80 -0.04 -12.35
N LEU A 818 14.76 -0.89 -12.32
CA LEU A 818 13.38 -0.54 -12.63
C LEU A 818 12.83 0.60 -11.75
N LEU A 819 13.26 0.72 -10.49
CA LEU A 819 12.74 1.72 -9.53
C LEU A 819 13.50 3.05 -9.56
N ARG A 820 14.60 3.15 -10.31
CA ARG A 820 15.45 4.36 -10.37
C ARG A 820 14.69 5.60 -10.88
N GLY A 821 13.65 5.42 -11.69
CA GLY A 821 12.76 6.51 -12.13
C GLY A 821 11.89 7.11 -11.01
N LEU A 822 11.56 6.31 -9.99
CA LEU A 822 10.68 6.71 -8.87
C LEU A 822 11.46 7.17 -7.63
N VAL A 823 12.74 6.79 -7.54
CA VAL A 823 13.65 7.08 -6.42
C VAL A 823 14.76 7.98 -6.94
N ARG A 824 14.54 9.30 -6.89
CA ARG A 824 15.58 10.29 -7.19
C ARG A 824 16.59 10.33 -6.04
N THR A 825 17.78 9.79 -6.25
CA THR A 825 18.93 10.03 -5.39
C THR A 825 19.58 11.36 -5.80
N PRO A 826 19.88 12.29 -4.86
CA PRO A 826 20.67 13.46 -5.20
C PRO A 826 22.02 12.99 -5.76
N ALA A 827 22.39 13.51 -6.92
CA ALA A 827 23.69 13.23 -7.53
C ALA A 827 24.79 13.64 -6.56
N ARG A 828 25.41 12.65 -5.90
CA ARG A 828 26.67 12.89 -5.24
C ARG A 828 27.70 13.06 -6.35
N THR A 829 28.27 14.25 -6.45
CA THR A 829 29.62 14.41 -7.02
C THR A 829 30.48 13.31 -6.45
N ALA A 830 31.00 12.45 -7.33
CA ALA A 830 31.78 11.28 -6.96
C ALA A 830 32.93 11.70 -6.04
N ALA A 831 32.77 11.45 -4.74
CA ALA A 831 33.91 11.26 -3.87
C ALA A 831 34.37 9.82 -4.13
N ASP A 832 35.56 9.71 -4.70
CA ASP A 832 36.22 8.48 -5.12
C ASP A 832 36.20 7.43 -3.98
N PRO A 833 35.61 6.23 -4.17
CA PRO A 833 35.56 5.19 -3.14
C PRO A 833 36.95 4.77 -2.64
N ALA A 834 38.01 5.02 -3.44
CA ALA A 834 39.40 4.82 -3.03
C ALA A 834 39.80 5.64 -1.78
N THR A 835 39.16 6.79 -1.53
CA THR A 835 39.48 7.66 -0.38
C THR A 835 38.92 7.15 0.96
N ALA A 836 37.76 6.48 0.95
CA ALA A 836 37.16 5.92 2.17
C ALA A 836 37.86 4.64 2.63
N THR A 837 38.26 3.78 1.68
CA THR A 837 39.05 2.58 1.99
C THR A 837 40.48 2.96 2.38
N GLY A 838 41.07 3.96 1.73
CA GLY A 838 42.38 4.53 2.09
C GLY A 838 42.44 5.03 3.53
N ALA A 839 41.43 5.79 3.97
CA ALA A 839 41.37 6.35 5.32
C ALA A 839 41.27 5.28 6.44
N LEU A 840 40.51 4.20 6.22
CA LEU A 840 40.43 3.08 7.18
C LEU A 840 41.73 2.26 7.18
N THR A 841 42.32 2.04 6.00
CA THR A 841 43.59 1.31 5.87
C THR A 841 44.74 2.07 6.54
N GLU A 842 44.80 3.41 6.40
CA GLU A 842 45.76 4.26 7.12
C GLU A 842 45.51 4.30 8.63
N GLN A 843 44.25 4.38 9.07
CA GLN A 843 43.90 4.32 10.51
C GLN A 843 44.27 2.98 11.15
N LEU A 844 44.17 1.88 10.42
CA LEU A 844 44.54 0.55 10.90
C LEU A 844 46.05 0.32 10.83
N ALA A 845 46.74 0.85 9.83
CA ALA A 845 48.19 0.70 9.66
C ALA A 845 48.98 1.25 10.86
N GLY A 846 48.54 2.37 11.45
CA GLY A 846 49.19 3.02 12.61
C GLY A 846 48.65 2.65 14.00
N ALA A 847 47.65 1.76 14.10
CA ALA A 847 47.00 1.42 15.37
C ALA A 847 47.58 0.14 16.02
N SER A 848 47.65 0.11 17.35
CA SER A 848 47.92 -1.12 18.11
C SER A 848 46.79 -2.14 17.93
N ASP A 849 47.06 -3.44 18.14
CA ASP A 849 46.08 -4.51 17.90
C ASP A 849 44.79 -4.34 18.70
N GLU A 850 44.87 -3.84 19.94
CA GLU A 850 43.70 -3.55 20.75
C GLU A 850 42.86 -2.40 20.18
N LYS A 851 43.52 -1.38 19.62
CA LYS A 851 42.87 -0.23 18.97
C LYS A 851 42.28 -0.62 17.61
N ARG A 852 42.94 -1.49 16.83
CA ARG A 852 42.40 -2.08 15.60
C ARG A 852 41.12 -2.87 15.87
N ARG A 853 41.13 -3.72 16.91
CA ARG A 853 39.95 -4.50 17.30
C ARG A 853 38.79 -3.60 17.71
N ARG A 854 39.05 -2.50 18.43
CA ARG A 854 38.03 -1.50 18.80
C ARG A 854 37.44 -0.77 17.60
N ILE A 855 38.29 -0.36 16.66
CA ILE A 855 37.86 0.32 15.41
C ILE A 855 37.00 -0.62 14.55
N LEU A 856 37.46 -1.86 14.33
CA LEU A 856 36.72 -2.85 13.55
C LEU A 856 35.41 -3.27 14.22
N LEU A 857 35.42 -3.46 15.54
CA LEU A 857 34.21 -3.78 16.31
C LEU A 857 33.19 -2.64 16.26
N GLY A 858 33.64 -1.38 16.36
CA GLY A 858 32.77 -0.22 16.20
C GLY A 858 32.16 -0.13 14.80
N LEU A 859 32.95 -0.40 13.76
CA LEU A 859 32.49 -0.42 12.37
C LEU A 859 31.43 -1.51 12.15
N VAL A 860 31.71 -2.74 12.59
CA VAL A 860 30.77 -3.87 12.47
C VAL A 860 29.49 -3.59 13.25
N ARG A 861 29.59 -3.09 14.49
CA ARG A 861 28.41 -2.74 15.30
C ARG A 861 27.59 -1.62 14.67
N ALA A 862 28.22 -0.62 14.05
CA ALA A 862 27.50 0.43 13.34
C ALA A 862 26.74 -0.10 12.12
N GLN A 863 27.36 -1.01 11.35
CA GLN A 863 26.69 -1.65 10.22
C GLN A 863 25.55 -2.58 10.67
N VAL A 864 25.77 -3.37 11.72
CA VAL A 864 24.73 -4.25 12.30
C VAL A 864 23.57 -3.41 12.86
N ALA A 865 23.86 -2.33 13.57
CA ALA A 865 22.83 -1.41 14.07
C ALA A 865 22.00 -0.80 12.94
N ALA A 866 22.66 -0.37 11.85
CA ALA A 866 21.98 0.15 10.66
C ALA A 866 21.11 -0.92 9.96
N VAL A 867 21.56 -2.17 9.90
CA VAL A 867 20.82 -3.28 9.29
C VAL A 867 19.62 -3.70 10.13
N LEU A 868 19.75 -3.66 11.46
CA LEU A 868 18.71 -4.07 12.41
C LEU A 868 17.78 -2.93 12.85
N GLY A 869 18.06 -1.69 12.43
CA GLY A 869 17.23 -0.52 12.76
C GLY A 869 17.43 0.01 14.18
N HIS A 870 18.58 -0.25 14.81
CA HIS A 870 18.94 0.34 16.10
C HIS A 870 19.42 1.79 15.92
N THR A 871 19.15 2.62 16.93
CA THR A 871 19.51 4.06 16.92
C THR A 871 21.01 4.32 17.04
N SER A 872 21.80 3.34 17.51
CA SER A 872 23.27 3.46 17.60
C SER A 872 23.96 2.09 17.59
N ALA A 873 25.27 2.10 17.28
CA ALA A 873 26.15 0.93 17.37
C ALA A 873 26.24 0.33 18.79
N GLU A 874 25.98 1.16 19.82
CA GLU A 874 26.11 0.79 21.23
C GLU A 874 24.97 -0.13 21.70
N ALA A 875 23.82 -0.05 21.03
CA ALA A 875 22.66 -0.92 21.28
C ALA A 875 22.90 -2.39 20.89
N VAL A 876 23.93 -2.67 20.09
CA VAL A 876 24.34 -4.03 19.71
C VAL A 876 25.38 -4.51 20.72
N GLY A 877 25.08 -5.59 21.45
CA GLY A 877 26.00 -6.17 22.44
C GLY A 877 27.35 -6.58 21.84
N ALA A 878 28.43 -6.44 22.62
CA ALA A 878 29.81 -6.70 22.18
C ALA A 878 30.29 -8.13 22.49
N SER A 879 29.38 -9.07 22.73
CA SER A 879 29.67 -10.45 23.18
C SER A 879 30.51 -11.24 22.18
#